data_AF-A0AA42T6Q2-F1
#
_entry.id   AF-A0AA42T6Q2-F1
#
_cell.length_a   1.000
_cell.length_b   1.000
_cell.length_c   1.000
_cell.angle_alpha   90.00
_cell.angle_beta   90.00
_cell.angle_gamma   90.00
#
_symmetry.space_group_name_H-M   'P 1'
#
loop_
_entity.id
_entity.type
_entity.pdbx_description
1 polymer ?
#
loop_
_entity_poly.entity_id
_entity_poly.type
_entity_poly.pdbx_seq_one_letter_code
_entity_poly.pdbx_strand_id
1 'polypeptide(L)'
;MNPATPAPRILPLGDIWPTLPGELRDRYLRTDNDDELDEEDLAYFLEGTCLCFEGDTTLTDQQWQALRNAQETTPLLVVIGDLTFAGDPPECVVTGDLACDGFFHHSDSNRLVGGKISARHYAAFFGGDDETLHRGFQGTLDTPLAFFWFHDWRDIRLPDDCVVSFVCDGHHFEEPDPAAWFYWSEDLLALRPELCYSPGCWSSDEPHWNFAAIRKTLEAGESLFVDGFDPACLPLVRQAADHFRQRQFKEAFLASKAALELSPGYMRPWRDAGLALYRADALEQAIPYLERAAALMPERYPTLQNEAVDDLALCALRLGDLERTIDLTSSSLERITHDRDKRLKAVLYRVRGEARLRRSELEPAREDLAKAADLHWNSAFYLWLAGLACHKLGDAKGAKQYRGQAARLDAQYDRDFAGHAGSDFRYNPPGRVDWEALTLADLQTEPQDADYWRRYLQHKAYDNRKSFRAIPAEFLTRDFCLEAIELCPGRQGHGDIWVAEFFPEAVFDREIAERLIDCSAANLRHLPPRLVDKALLLRADQGSYDPALIPAQLLDAELCRHLVERQVPPDALPEPWLDHALCLHAVRHWSNAIEHVPGRFRDETFYLTALAHADSAWFIENRIPARYLEPRMLCRALDIHFGLIQQLPGRLVDETVFAHAHALCPDEALWARLTAEHGPRFRHHRTSARCAEHCWAVFWDEALMLAEIDNPDYHLSPYEIPAEKYTQKIADTAFKRDPIHLSSIPRPFITPVMAERFAGQYADMLHDVPLALRSERVCALAARHSWDEGKYFRHVPLRWRGVEACIQALKHSPDNADFIPREHLHAVFDRLIERHDGEFALGWLYCQRGLGALVGGNLEAALADFDHVLGAPQPARPSGLLGSLFGRRPAQTADFDDEDREEARFYKAWALLRHGRPADELLARLDEEQRANLEHFEIAEPTEPCDFDQEGFERRLEAAAQLGRNGDYRSAHDLAREAEALLREAGHGDHHLWAGVLDQLRFFTGELGEHEENQRLCREILEHLGGVRDWPYLERDNLIRAARRAAHNTLAWRLADSPGADDLAQAVEHARATLRFAPIEGEQAILPFYETAARVLLRAAQADPARADEARRYLARIREHGLVDRGLVTDAEVLAALEREA
;
A
#
# COMPACT_ATOMS: atom_id res chain seq x y z
N MET A 1 -27.38 18.93 -34.21
CA MET A 1 -28.08 18.77 -32.92
C MET A 1 -29.55 18.52 -33.18
N ASN A 2 -30.17 17.63 -32.42
CA ASN A 2 -31.63 17.53 -32.36
C ASN A 2 -32.16 18.90 -31.88
N PRO A 3 -33.19 19.52 -32.48
CA PRO A 3 -33.65 20.87 -32.09
C PRO A 3 -34.20 20.99 -30.65
N ALA A 4 -34.15 19.91 -29.85
CA ALA A 4 -34.58 19.84 -28.46
C ALA A 4 -33.43 19.84 -27.44
N THR A 5 -32.15 19.71 -27.84
CA THR A 5 -31.02 19.72 -26.88
C THR A 5 -30.60 21.17 -26.56
N PRO A 6 -30.56 21.60 -25.29
CA PRO A 6 -30.09 22.94 -24.91
C PRO A 6 -28.63 23.15 -25.32
N ALA A 7 -28.23 24.41 -25.57
CA ALA A 7 -26.85 24.73 -25.91
C ALA A 7 -25.98 24.71 -24.64
N PRO A 8 -24.80 24.05 -24.65
CA PRO A 8 -23.96 23.98 -23.47
C PRO A 8 -23.26 25.31 -23.18
N ARG A 9 -23.05 25.59 -21.90
CA ARG A 9 -22.18 26.66 -21.40
C ARG A 9 -20.83 26.06 -21.02
N ILE A 10 -19.73 26.69 -21.44
CA ILE A 10 -18.38 26.30 -21.05
C ILE A 10 -17.99 27.15 -19.86
N LEU A 11 -17.81 26.54 -18.69
CA LEU A 11 -17.50 27.22 -17.43
C LEU A 11 -16.60 26.33 -16.56
N PRO A 12 -15.81 26.88 -15.62
CA PRO A 12 -15.15 26.11 -14.57
C PRO A 12 -16.18 25.39 -13.69
N LEU A 13 -15.86 24.18 -13.22
CA LEU A 13 -16.76 23.41 -12.35
C LEU A 13 -17.03 24.12 -11.03
N GLY A 14 -16.05 24.85 -10.48
CA GLY A 14 -16.17 25.64 -9.26
C GLY A 14 -17.28 26.71 -9.31
N ASP A 15 -17.64 27.20 -10.50
CA ASP A 15 -18.75 28.15 -10.67
C ASP A 15 -20.12 27.48 -10.53
N ILE A 16 -20.19 26.18 -10.82
CA ILE A 16 -21.42 25.38 -10.80
C ILE A 16 -21.54 24.61 -9.49
N TRP A 17 -20.44 24.18 -8.91
CA TRP A 17 -20.39 23.37 -7.70
C TRP A 17 -21.31 23.88 -6.57
N PRO A 18 -21.34 25.19 -6.22
CA PRO A 18 -22.23 25.70 -5.18
C PRO A 18 -23.73 25.53 -5.47
N THR A 19 -24.09 25.35 -6.75
CA THR A 19 -25.48 25.19 -7.22
C THR A 19 -25.96 23.75 -7.23
N LEU A 20 -25.04 22.77 -7.08
CA LEU A 20 -25.39 21.36 -7.00
C LEU A 20 -26.10 21.04 -5.66
N PRO A 21 -27.02 20.05 -5.63
CA PRO A 21 -27.66 19.60 -4.40
C PRO A 21 -26.63 19.25 -3.32
N GLY A 22 -26.89 19.63 -2.06
CA GLY A 22 -25.99 19.36 -0.93
C GLY A 22 -25.65 17.88 -0.81
N GLU A 23 -26.65 17.00 -0.92
CA GLU A 23 -26.48 15.55 -0.87
C GLU A 23 -25.56 15.00 -1.97
N LEU A 24 -25.56 15.62 -3.17
CA LEU A 24 -24.68 15.21 -4.27
C LEU A 24 -23.22 15.59 -4.00
N ARG A 25 -23.01 16.76 -3.39
CA ARG A 25 -21.68 17.23 -2.98
C ARG A 25 -21.15 16.44 -1.79
N ASP A 26 -21.99 16.16 -0.81
CA ASP A 26 -21.64 15.35 0.36
C ASP A 26 -21.28 13.92 -0.06
N ARG A 27 -21.89 13.38 -1.12
CA ARG A 27 -21.52 12.08 -1.70
C ARG A 27 -20.12 12.08 -2.30
N TYR A 28 -19.74 13.14 -3.02
CA TYR A 28 -18.37 13.31 -3.53
C TYR A 28 -17.35 13.39 -2.39
N LEU A 29 -17.69 14.09 -1.30
CA LEU A 29 -16.80 14.23 -0.13
C LEU A 29 -16.64 12.94 0.70
N ARG A 30 -17.30 11.84 0.33
CA ARG A 30 -17.31 10.56 1.07
C ARG A 30 -16.81 9.38 0.24
N THR A 31 -16.27 9.62 -0.96
CA THR A 31 -15.90 8.54 -1.89
C THR A 31 -14.63 7.79 -1.50
N ASP A 32 -13.77 8.32 -0.63
CA ASP A 32 -12.55 7.63 -0.21
C ASP A 32 -12.68 6.94 1.14
N ASN A 33 -12.23 5.67 1.17
CA ASN A 33 -12.03 4.92 2.41
C ASN A 33 -10.83 5.53 3.15
N ASP A 34 -11.08 6.02 4.36
CA ASP A 34 -10.10 6.33 5.42
C ASP A 34 -9.04 7.43 5.18
N ASP A 35 -8.92 8.02 3.98
CA ASP A 35 -8.16 9.26 3.77
C ASP A 35 -9.12 10.45 3.61
N GLU A 36 -8.96 11.49 4.44
CA GLU A 36 -9.64 12.77 4.23
C GLU A 36 -9.27 13.30 2.85
N LEU A 37 -10.24 13.47 1.94
CA LEU A 37 -10.05 14.17 0.66
C LEU A 37 -9.28 15.47 0.92
N ASP A 38 -8.06 15.56 0.40
CA ASP A 38 -7.22 16.73 0.62
C ASP A 38 -7.89 17.97 -0.01
N GLU A 39 -7.76 19.13 0.63
CA GLU A 39 -8.34 20.37 0.11
C GLU A 39 -7.77 20.70 -1.29
N GLU A 40 -6.57 20.20 -1.59
CA GLU A 40 -5.90 20.29 -2.90
C GLU A 40 -6.60 19.46 -3.99
N ASP A 41 -7.07 18.25 -3.71
CA ASP A 41 -7.76 17.38 -4.68
C ASP A 41 -9.13 17.93 -5.06
N LEU A 42 -9.86 18.45 -4.07
CA LEU A 42 -11.12 19.15 -4.32
C LEU A 42 -10.88 20.45 -5.11
N ALA A 43 -9.83 21.22 -4.78
CA ALA A 43 -9.49 22.42 -5.53
C ALA A 43 -9.16 22.10 -7.00
N TYR A 44 -8.35 21.07 -7.25
CA TYR A 44 -8.00 20.61 -8.59
C TYR A 44 -9.24 20.17 -9.40
N PHE A 45 -10.14 19.41 -8.77
CA PHE A 45 -11.39 19.01 -9.42
C PHE A 45 -12.28 20.21 -9.78
N LEU A 46 -12.36 21.21 -8.90
CA LEU A 46 -13.17 22.42 -9.12
C LEU A 46 -12.57 23.37 -10.18
N GLU A 47 -11.27 23.30 -10.45
CA GLU A 47 -10.61 24.03 -11.54
C GLU A 47 -10.91 23.44 -12.93
N GLY A 48 -11.43 22.21 -13.00
CA GLY A 48 -11.76 21.53 -14.24
C GLY A 48 -12.78 22.27 -15.12
N THR A 49 -12.50 22.39 -16.42
CA THR A 49 -13.46 22.93 -17.41
C THR A 49 -14.62 21.96 -17.60
N CYS A 50 -15.86 22.45 -17.57
CA CYS A 50 -17.04 21.62 -17.83
C CYS A 50 -17.91 22.18 -18.97
N LEU A 51 -18.62 21.27 -19.64
CA LEU A 51 -19.71 21.56 -20.55
C LEU A 51 -21.03 21.37 -19.82
N CYS A 52 -21.63 22.48 -19.38
CA CYS A 52 -22.85 22.49 -18.60
C CYS A 52 -24.10 22.68 -19.46
N PHE A 53 -25.06 21.77 -19.33
CA PHE A 53 -26.40 21.86 -19.88
C PHE A 53 -27.39 22.14 -18.76
N GLU A 54 -28.13 23.24 -18.88
CA GLU A 54 -29.24 23.57 -17.97
C GLU A 54 -30.55 22.96 -18.52
N GLY A 55 -31.13 22.00 -17.78
CA GLY A 55 -32.34 21.26 -18.15
C GLY A 55 -32.09 19.89 -18.79
N ASP A 56 -33.18 19.16 -19.03
CA ASP A 56 -33.15 17.79 -19.56
C ASP A 56 -32.44 17.73 -20.92
N THR A 57 -31.51 16.79 -21.03
CA THR A 57 -30.53 16.76 -22.11
C THR A 57 -30.50 15.39 -22.76
N THR A 58 -30.52 15.36 -24.10
CA THR A 58 -30.29 14.14 -24.88
C THR A 58 -29.04 14.30 -25.73
N LEU A 59 -28.10 13.36 -25.57
CA LEU A 59 -26.82 13.33 -26.27
C LEU A 59 -26.56 11.93 -26.84
N THR A 60 -25.71 11.89 -27.85
CA THR A 60 -25.15 10.64 -28.39
C THR A 60 -23.63 10.66 -28.30
N ASP A 61 -22.98 9.51 -28.34
CA ASP A 61 -21.51 9.40 -28.39
C ASP A 61 -20.88 10.32 -29.44
N GLN A 62 -21.42 10.32 -30.67
CA GLN A 62 -20.91 11.17 -31.75
C GLN A 62 -21.06 12.66 -31.46
N GLN A 63 -22.18 13.05 -30.82
CA GLN A 63 -22.42 14.45 -30.46
C GLN A 63 -21.50 14.89 -29.33
N TRP A 64 -21.28 14.03 -28.33
CA TRP A 64 -20.33 14.28 -27.26
C TRP A 64 -18.90 14.41 -27.79
N GLN A 65 -18.44 13.46 -28.61
CA GLN A 65 -17.08 13.53 -29.19
C GLN A 65 -16.88 14.78 -30.05
N ALA A 66 -17.90 15.22 -30.79
CA ALA A 66 -17.83 16.47 -31.55
C ALA A 66 -17.72 17.72 -30.66
N LEU A 67 -18.43 17.75 -29.52
CA LEU A 67 -18.35 18.84 -28.55
C LEU A 67 -17.01 18.82 -27.80
N ARG A 68 -16.54 17.64 -27.38
CA ARG A 68 -15.25 17.42 -26.74
C ARG A 68 -14.09 17.86 -27.63
N ASN A 69 -14.06 17.40 -28.88
CA ASN A 69 -12.98 17.70 -29.82
C ASN A 69 -12.90 19.18 -30.21
N ALA A 70 -13.91 19.99 -29.86
CA ALA A 70 -13.91 21.42 -30.04
C ALA A 70 -13.26 22.18 -28.87
N GLN A 71 -12.84 21.49 -27.81
CA GLN A 71 -12.16 22.06 -26.63
C GLN A 71 -10.67 21.68 -26.63
N GLU A 72 -9.84 22.51 -26.01
CA GLU A 72 -8.39 22.26 -25.85
C GLU A 72 -8.10 21.26 -24.72
N THR A 73 -8.95 21.21 -23.69
CA THR A 73 -8.90 20.26 -22.57
C THR A 73 -10.07 19.27 -22.65
N THR A 74 -10.00 18.13 -21.95
CA THR A 74 -11.13 17.17 -21.88
C THR A 74 -12.16 17.69 -20.88
N PRO A 75 -13.33 18.21 -21.30
CA PRO A 75 -14.27 18.81 -20.37
C PRO A 75 -15.12 17.75 -19.66
N LEU A 76 -15.50 18.01 -18.42
CA LEU A 76 -16.51 17.23 -17.69
C LEU A 76 -17.92 17.50 -18.24
N LEU A 77 -18.74 16.47 -18.43
CA LEU A 77 -20.14 16.65 -18.84
C LEU A 77 -21.02 16.97 -17.61
N VAL A 78 -21.62 18.15 -17.56
CA VAL A 78 -22.51 18.54 -16.45
C VAL A 78 -23.93 18.76 -16.96
N VAL A 79 -24.91 18.11 -16.35
CA VAL A 79 -26.33 18.24 -16.68
C VAL A 79 -27.11 18.57 -15.42
N ILE A 80 -27.65 19.78 -15.37
CA ILE A 80 -28.56 20.23 -14.31
C ILE A 80 -29.99 19.85 -14.73
N GLY A 81 -30.33 18.57 -14.60
CA GLY A 81 -31.57 17.95 -15.09
C GLY A 81 -31.37 16.45 -15.36
N ASP A 82 -32.27 15.86 -16.15
CA ASP A 82 -32.16 14.45 -16.57
C ASP A 82 -31.27 14.32 -17.82
N LEU A 83 -30.46 13.25 -17.89
CA LEU A 83 -29.62 12.94 -19.05
C LEU A 83 -30.07 11.65 -19.73
N THR A 84 -30.41 11.73 -21.01
CA THR A 84 -30.52 10.56 -21.90
C THR A 84 -29.31 10.50 -22.82
N PHE A 85 -28.45 9.51 -22.64
CA PHE A 85 -27.21 9.34 -23.41
C PHE A 85 -27.26 8.06 -24.26
N ALA A 86 -27.26 8.19 -25.59
CA ALA A 86 -27.16 7.04 -26.49
C ALA A 86 -25.68 6.62 -26.61
N GLY A 87 -25.31 5.55 -25.91
CA GLY A 87 -23.95 5.06 -25.70
C GLY A 87 -23.60 4.91 -24.21
N ASP A 88 -22.30 4.79 -23.95
CA ASP A 88 -21.75 4.75 -22.60
C ASP A 88 -21.32 6.18 -22.24
N PRO A 89 -21.94 6.82 -21.24
CA PRO A 89 -21.66 8.22 -20.96
C PRO A 89 -20.20 8.38 -20.49
N PRO A 90 -19.56 9.52 -20.81
CA PRO A 90 -18.26 9.89 -20.26
C PRO A 90 -18.36 10.16 -18.76
N GLU A 91 -17.28 10.63 -18.14
CA GLU A 91 -17.38 11.24 -16.82
C GLU A 91 -18.41 12.38 -16.84
N CYS A 92 -19.34 12.32 -15.91
CA CYS A 92 -20.46 13.24 -15.88
C CYS A 92 -21.00 13.51 -14.47
N VAL A 93 -21.57 14.70 -14.32
CA VAL A 93 -22.36 15.11 -13.16
C VAL A 93 -23.79 15.36 -13.64
N VAL A 94 -24.74 14.59 -13.14
CA VAL A 94 -26.17 14.66 -13.50
C VAL A 94 -26.96 14.87 -12.21
N THR A 95 -27.71 15.97 -12.10
CA THR A 95 -28.50 16.23 -10.88
C THR A 95 -29.79 15.42 -10.81
N GLY A 96 -30.30 14.93 -11.95
CA GLY A 96 -31.50 14.10 -12.08
C GLY A 96 -31.21 12.64 -12.47
N ASP A 97 -32.11 12.03 -13.22
CA ASP A 97 -32.01 10.65 -13.69
C ASP A 97 -31.05 10.53 -14.91
N LEU A 98 -30.34 9.41 -14.99
CA LEU A 98 -29.47 9.07 -16.13
C LEU A 98 -30.01 7.84 -16.85
N ALA A 99 -30.38 7.98 -18.12
CA ALA A 99 -30.70 6.86 -19.01
C ALA A 99 -29.58 6.68 -20.04
N CYS A 100 -28.99 5.49 -20.12
CA CYS A 100 -27.91 5.20 -21.07
C CYS A 100 -27.95 3.77 -21.64
N ASP A 101 -27.10 3.49 -22.63
CA ASP A 101 -26.98 2.14 -23.18
C ASP A 101 -26.15 1.24 -22.25
N GLY A 102 -24.96 1.69 -21.83
CA GLY A 102 -24.13 1.04 -20.80
C GLY A 102 -23.63 2.04 -19.76
N PHE A 103 -23.31 1.57 -18.55
CA PHE A 103 -22.78 2.41 -17.48
C PHE A 103 -21.48 1.82 -16.90
N PHE A 104 -20.50 2.69 -16.67
CA PHE A 104 -19.21 2.34 -16.07
C PHE A 104 -18.86 3.32 -14.95
N HIS A 105 -18.37 2.79 -13.84
CA HIS A 105 -17.87 3.54 -12.70
C HIS A 105 -16.57 2.91 -12.19
N HIS A 106 -15.59 3.75 -11.90
CA HIS A 106 -14.31 3.39 -11.28
C HIS A 106 -14.21 4.14 -9.95
N SER A 107 -13.47 3.62 -8.97
CA SER A 107 -13.18 4.30 -7.69
C SER A 107 -12.72 5.74 -7.91
N ASP A 108 -11.74 5.91 -8.79
CA ASP A 108 -11.14 7.21 -9.12
C ASP A 108 -12.04 8.09 -10.03
N SER A 109 -13.27 7.67 -10.35
CA SER A 109 -14.12 8.41 -11.28
C SER A 109 -14.97 9.45 -10.57
N ASN A 110 -14.93 10.68 -11.08
CA ASN A 110 -15.71 11.82 -10.57
C ASN A 110 -17.18 11.81 -11.03
N ARG A 111 -17.77 10.62 -11.22
CA ARG A 111 -19.14 10.46 -11.75
C ARG A 111 -20.17 10.64 -10.64
N LEU A 112 -21.02 11.64 -10.78
CA LEU A 112 -22.08 11.94 -9.81
C LEU A 112 -23.46 11.90 -10.48
N VAL A 113 -24.34 11.02 -10.00
CA VAL A 113 -25.74 10.95 -10.46
C VAL A 113 -26.65 11.10 -9.25
N GLY A 114 -27.48 12.15 -9.26
CA GLY A 114 -28.41 12.47 -8.17
C GLY A 114 -29.68 11.62 -8.18
N GLY A 115 -30.11 11.18 -9.37
CA GLY A 115 -31.29 10.35 -9.56
C GLY A 115 -30.98 8.87 -9.81
N LYS A 116 -31.91 8.19 -10.45
CA LYS A 116 -31.84 6.78 -10.84
C LYS A 116 -30.97 6.62 -12.10
N ILE A 117 -30.13 5.59 -12.12
CA ILE A 117 -29.42 5.16 -13.34
C ILE A 117 -30.22 4.06 -14.02
N SER A 118 -30.60 4.26 -15.28
CA SER A 118 -31.28 3.30 -16.13
C SER A 118 -30.36 2.92 -17.29
N ALA A 119 -29.60 1.84 -17.14
CA ALA A 119 -28.66 1.36 -18.14
C ALA A 119 -29.29 0.18 -18.91
N ARG A 120 -29.55 0.39 -20.21
CA ARG A 120 -30.29 -0.55 -21.05
C ARG A 120 -29.64 -1.93 -21.13
N HIS A 121 -28.31 -1.98 -21.18
CA HIS A 121 -27.55 -3.20 -21.48
C HIS A 121 -26.78 -3.73 -20.28
N TYR A 122 -26.00 -2.89 -19.60
CA TYR A 122 -25.25 -3.30 -18.40
C TYR A 122 -24.82 -2.08 -17.57
N ALA A 123 -24.45 -2.35 -16.31
CA ALA A 123 -23.68 -1.45 -15.47
C ALA A 123 -22.47 -2.17 -14.87
N ALA A 124 -21.34 -1.48 -14.78
CA ALA A 124 -20.08 -2.03 -14.28
C ALA A 124 -19.42 -1.07 -13.29
N PHE A 125 -18.98 -1.61 -12.15
CA PHE A 125 -18.37 -0.88 -11.03
C PHE A 125 -17.02 -1.53 -10.68
N PHE A 126 -15.95 -0.74 -10.68
CA PHE A 126 -14.56 -1.18 -10.54
C PHE A 126 -13.88 -0.41 -9.41
N GLY A 127 -13.17 -1.13 -8.52
CA GLY A 127 -12.25 -0.55 -7.55
C GLY A 127 -10.87 -0.23 -8.16
N GLY A 128 -9.94 0.24 -7.33
CA GLY A 128 -8.54 0.44 -7.67
C GLY A 128 -7.75 -0.88 -7.74
N ASP A 129 -6.54 -0.82 -8.31
CA ASP A 129 -5.60 -1.96 -8.41
C ASP A 129 -4.77 -2.11 -7.12
N ASP A 130 -5.46 -2.14 -5.98
CA ASP A 130 -4.90 -2.23 -4.63
C ASP A 130 -5.44 -3.45 -3.85
N GLU A 131 -6.25 -4.28 -4.50
CA GLU A 131 -6.96 -5.44 -3.92
C GLU A 131 -7.87 -5.06 -2.73
N THR A 132 -8.23 -3.78 -2.56
CA THR A 132 -9.13 -3.33 -1.49
C THR A 132 -10.57 -3.16 -1.98
N LEU A 133 -11.55 -3.21 -1.07
CA LEU A 133 -12.96 -3.02 -1.43
C LEU A 133 -13.28 -1.52 -1.46
N HIS A 134 -13.51 -0.99 -2.66
CA HIS A 134 -13.83 0.42 -2.87
C HIS A 134 -15.31 0.72 -2.67
N ARG A 135 -15.61 1.89 -2.10
CA ARG A 135 -16.94 2.48 -2.08
C ARG A 135 -16.93 3.69 -3.02
N GLY A 136 -18.06 4.06 -3.58
CA GLY A 136 -18.07 5.22 -4.49
C GLY A 136 -19.44 5.59 -5.00
N PHE A 137 -20.26 4.59 -5.32
CA PHE A 137 -21.63 4.83 -5.78
C PHE A 137 -22.69 4.44 -4.74
N GLN A 138 -23.60 5.39 -4.45
CA GLN A 138 -24.80 5.16 -3.65
C GLN A 138 -26.03 5.54 -4.49
N GLY A 139 -27.01 4.66 -4.66
CA GLY A 139 -28.16 5.01 -5.48
C GLY A 139 -29.00 3.83 -5.97
N THR A 140 -29.94 4.13 -6.87
CA THR A 140 -30.80 3.11 -7.49
C THR A 140 -30.36 2.86 -8.93
N LEU A 141 -30.19 1.58 -9.26
CA LEU A 141 -29.84 1.10 -10.58
C LEU A 141 -31.01 0.35 -11.20
N ASP A 142 -31.20 0.50 -12.51
CA ASP A 142 -32.12 -0.29 -13.33
C ASP A 142 -31.39 -0.76 -14.57
N THR A 143 -31.01 -2.04 -14.54
CA THR A 143 -30.24 -2.68 -15.60
C THR A 143 -30.46 -4.19 -15.54
N PRO A 144 -30.45 -4.89 -16.70
CA PRO A 144 -30.55 -6.35 -16.69
C PRO A 144 -29.26 -7.03 -16.18
N LEU A 145 -28.11 -6.36 -16.23
CA LEU A 145 -26.80 -6.93 -15.92
C LEU A 145 -25.93 -5.97 -15.11
N ALA A 146 -25.38 -6.43 -13.99
CA ALA A 146 -24.47 -5.64 -13.16
C ALA A 146 -23.16 -6.41 -12.88
N PHE A 147 -22.03 -5.72 -13.02
CA PHE A 147 -20.68 -6.27 -12.81
C PHE A 147 -19.95 -5.49 -11.73
N PHE A 148 -19.35 -6.19 -10.78
CA PHE A 148 -18.62 -5.60 -9.66
C PHE A 148 -17.24 -6.23 -9.56
N TRP A 149 -16.20 -5.40 -9.67
CA TRP A 149 -14.80 -5.78 -9.47
C TRP A 149 -14.24 -4.97 -8.30
N PHE A 150 -13.97 -5.61 -7.17
CA PHE A 150 -13.47 -4.96 -5.95
C PHE A 150 -14.21 -3.67 -5.55
N HIS A 151 -15.51 -3.62 -5.84
CA HIS A 151 -16.39 -2.48 -5.53
C HIS A 151 -17.57 -2.94 -4.69
N ASP A 152 -17.87 -2.20 -3.62
CA ASP A 152 -18.96 -2.46 -2.69
C ASP A 152 -20.31 -2.15 -3.33
N TRP A 153 -21.21 -3.13 -3.33
CA TRP A 153 -22.55 -2.99 -3.91
C TRP A 153 -23.61 -2.60 -2.87
N ARG A 154 -23.30 -2.67 -1.58
CA ARG A 154 -24.31 -2.64 -0.50
C ARG A 154 -25.10 -1.33 -0.41
N ASP A 155 -24.53 -0.24 -0.92
CA ASP A 155 -25.20 1.06 -1.01
C ASP A 155 -25.94 1.28 -2.36
N ILE A 156 -26.01 0.23 -3.18
CA ILE A 156 -26.63 0.26 -4.52
C ILE A 156 -27.87 -0.63 -4.51
N ARG A 157 -29.02 0.00 -4.74
CA ARG A 157 -30.28 -0.73 -4.91
C ARG A 157 -30.36 -1.32 -6.31
N LEU A 158 -30.30 -2.65 -6.38
CA LEU A 158 -30.37 -3.43 -7.62
C LEU A 158 -31.81 -3.91 -7.91
N PRO A 159 -32.19 -4.14 -9.18
CA PRO A 159 -33.46 -4.78 -9.55
C PRO A 159 -33.50 -6.27 -9.19
N ASP A 160 -34.64 -6.78 -8.74
CA ASP A 160 -34.82 -8.19 -8.34
C ASP A 160 -34.50 -9.20 -9.46
N ASP A 161 -34.69 -8.81 -10.72
CA ASP A 161 -34.46 -9.61 -11.93
C ASP A 161 -33.09 -9.38 -12.58
N CYS A 162 -32.23 -8.57 -11.96
CA CYS A 162 -30.88 -8.30 -12.43
C CYS A 162 -29.98 -9.54 -12.25
N VAL A 163 -29.13 -9.82 -13.25
CA VAL A 163 -28.08 -10.83 -13.12
C VAL A 163 -26.77 -10.14 -12.75
N VAL A 164 -26.19 -10.54 -11.61
CA VAL A 164 -25.06 -9.82 -11.00
C VAL A 164 -23.79 -10.67 -10.94
N SER A 165 -22.65 -10.14 -11.39
CA SER A 165 -21.34 -10.81 -11.22
C SER A 165 -20.44 -10.04 -10.26
N PHE A 166 -19.83 -10.76 -9.31
CA PHE A 166 -18.90 -10.20 -8.33
C PHE A 166 -17.51 -10.83 -8.40
N VAL A 167 -16.46 -10.01 -8.37
CA VAL A 167 -15.08 -10.45 -8.11
C VAL A 167 -14.57 -9.63 -6.93
N CYS A 168 -14.47 -10.27 -5.76
CA CYS A 168 -13.93 -9.69 -4.53
C CYS A 168 -13.58 -10.79 -3.52
N ASP A 169 -12.75 -10.44 -2.54
CA ASP A 169 -12.36 -11.35 -1.48
C ASP A 169 -13.54 -11.90 -0.66
N GLY A 170 -13.42 -13.15 -0.22
CA GLY A 170 -14.52 -13.87 0.45
C GLY A 170 -15.00 -13.25 1.77
N HIS A 171 -14.18 -12.45 2.44
CA HIS A 171 -14.57 -11.72 3.65
C HIS A 171 -15.27 -10.38 3.34
N HIS A 172 -15.16 -9.88 2.12
CA HIS A 172 -15.85 -8.71 1.59
C HIS A 172 -17.17 -9.06 0.89
N PHE A 173 -17.34 -10.31 0.47
CA PHE A 173 -18.54 -10.76 -0.22
C PHE A 173 -19.77 -10.85 0.69
N GLU A 174 -20.83 -10.14 0.31
CA GLU A 174 -22.17 -10.28 0.87
C GLU A 174 -23.15 -10.62 -0.27
N GLU A 175 -24.05 -11.56 -0.03
CA GLU A 175 -25.00 -12.03 -1.03
C GLU A 175 -25.99 -10.91 -1.42
N PRO A 176 -26.18 -10.64 -2.73
CA PRO A 176 -27.00 -9.53 -3.17
C PRO A 176 -28.51 -9.84 -3.07
N ASP A 177 -29.34 -8.79 -3.12
CA ASP A 177 -30.79 -8.93 -3.12
C ASP A 177 -31.34 -9.69 -4.34
N PRO A 178 -30.86 -9.46 -5.59
CA PRO A 178 -31.30 -10.21 -6.77
C PRO A 178 -30.94 -11.70 -6.64
N ALA A 179 -31.84 -12.56 -7.10
CA ALA A 179 -31.67 -14.01 -6.93
C ALA A 179 -30.64 -14.63 -7.88
N ALA A 180 -30.31 -13.96 -8.98
CA ALA A 180 -29.41 -14.46 -10.02
C ALA A 180 -28.05 -13.76 -9.92
N TRP A 181 -27.05 -14.47 -9.40
CA TRP A 181 -25.72 -13.89 -9.26
C TRP A 181 -24.59 -14.93 -9.35
N PHE A 182 -23.40 -14.44 -9.70
CA PHE A 182 -22.16 -15.18 -9.79
C PHE A 182 -21.14 -14.62 -8.82
N TYR A 183 -20.33 -15.51 -8.25
CA TYR A 183 -19.20 -15.13 -7.42
C TYR A 183 -17.88 -15.57 -8.05
N TRP A 184 -16.90 -14.68 -8.01
CA TRP A 184 -15.59 -14.86 -8.61
C TRP A 184 -15.74 -15.19 -10.11
N SER A 185 -14.99 -16.17 -10.62
CA SER A 185 -14.99 -16.57 -12.03
C SER A 185 -16.11 -17.56 -12.42
N GLU A 186 -17.18 -17.71 -11.63
CA GLU A 186 -18.29 -18.65 -11.90
C GLU A 186 -19.05 -18.34 -13.20
N ASP A 187 -19.09 -17.07 -13.59
CA ASP A 187 -19.78 -16.57 -14.77
C ASP A 187 -19.09 -16.93 -16.09
N LEU A 188 -17.77 -17.22 -16.08
CA LEU A 188 -17.04 -17.70 -17.26
C LEU A 188 -17.63 -18.98 -17.87
N LEU A 189 -18.33 -19.78 -17.07
CA LEU A 189 -19.00 -21.00 -17.52
C LEU A 189 -20.43 -20.76 -18.01
N ALA A 190 -20.99 -19.59 -17.73
CA ALA A 190 -22.33 -19.18 -18.15
C ALA A 190 -22.30 -18.24 -19.37
N LEU A 191 -21.31 -17.36 -19.44
CA LEU A 191 -21.11 -16.40 -20.52
C LEU A 191 -20.48 -17.07 -21.75
N ARG A 192 -20.79 -16.56 -22.94
CA ARG A 192 -20.15 -16.98 -24.19
C ARG A 192 -18.64 -16.69 -24.08
N PRO A 193 -17.78 -17.67 -24.38
CA PRO A 193 -16.34 -17.52 -24.16
C PRO A 193 -15.71 -16.36 -24.94
N GLU A 194 -16.33 -15.91 -26.03
CA GLU A 194 -15.84 -14.78 -26.82
C GLU A 194 -15.95 -13.43 -26.12
N LEU A 195 -16.77 -13.35 -25.07
CA LEU A 195 -17.08 -12.15 -24.32
C LEU A 195 -16.17 -11.93 -23.12
N CYS A 196 -15.26 -12.87 -22.85
CA CYS A 196 -14.35 -12.82 -21.72
C CYS A 196 -12.89 -13.00 -22.17
N TYR A 197 -11.98 -12.41 -21.39
CA TYR A 197 -10.56 -12.75 -21.39
C TYR A 197 -10.34 -14.08 -20.65
N SER A 198 -9.29 -14.81 -21.01
CA SER A 198 -8.96 -16.08 -20.36
C SER A 198 -8.07 -15.80 -19.14
N PRO A 199 -8.56 -16.01 -17.91
CA PRO A 199 -7.71 -15.83 -16.73
C PRO A 199 -6.61 -16.90 -16.65
N GLY A 200 -5.57 -16.61 -15.87
CA GLY A 200 -4.46 -17.54 -15.63
C GLY A 200 -4.85 -18.79 -14.83
N CYS A 201 -5.84 -18.66 -13.93
CA CYS A 201 -6.36 -19.73 -13.08
C CYS A 201 -7.76 -19.38 -12.53
N TRP A 202 -8.43 -20.33 -11.87
CA TRP A 202 -9.76 -20.10 -11.27
C TRP A 202 -9.75 -19.11 -10.11
N SER A 203 -8.61 -18.89 -9.46
CA SER A 203 -8.44 -17.92 -8.37
C SER A 203 -7.86 -16.60 -8.84
N SER A 204 -7.87 -16.33 -10.15
CA SER A 204 -7.44 -15.04 -10.71
C SER A 204 -8.44 -13.98 -10.28
N ASP A 205 -7.93 -12.88 -9.73
CA ASP A 205 -8.64 -11.65 -9.39
C ASP A 205 -8.72 -10.68 -10.58
N GLU A 206 -7.89 -10.85 -11.62
CA GLU A 206 -7.95 -10.04 -12.84
C GLU A 206 -9.38 -9.95 -13.44
N PRO A 207 -9.85 -8.75 -13.83
CA PRO A 207 -11.17 -8.59 -14.43
C PRO A 207 -11.24 -9.26 -15.81
N HIS A 208 -12.09 -10.27 -15.95
CA HIS A 208 -12.16 -11.10 -17.16
C HIS A 208 -13.22 -10.67 -18.18
N TRP A 209 -14.01 -9.61 -17.97
CA TRP A 209 -15.07 -9.20 -18.89
C TRP A 209 -14.56 -8.32 -20.05
N ASN A 210 -14.90 -8.68 -21.29
CA ASN A 210 -14.64 -7.85 -22.47
C ASN A 210 -15.89 -7.03 -22.81
N PHE A 211 -16.01 -5.87 -22.18
CA PHE A 211 -17.19 -5.03 -22.34
C PHE A 211 -17.42 -4.50 -23.75
N ALA A 212 -16.35 -4.31 -24.55
CA ALA A 212 -16.50 -3.94 -25.95
C ALA A 212 -17.23 -5.05 -26.75
N ALA A 213 -16.90 -6.32 -26.48
CA ALA A 213 -17.57 -7.46 -27.08
C ALA A 213 -18.98 -7.67 -26.52
N ILE A 214 -19.17 -7.51 -25.20
CA ILE A 214 -20.48 -7.59 -24.52
C ILE A 214 -21.44 -6.57 -25.11
N ARG A 215 -21.03 -5.30 -25.18
CA ARG A 215 -21.83 -4.20 -25.73
C ARG A 215 -22.29 -4.50 -27.15
N LYS A 216 -21.35 -4.87 -28.03
CA LYS A 216 -21.65 -5.21 -29.43
C LYS A 216 -22.65 -6.37 -29.55
N THR A 217 -22.56 -7.35 -28.65
CA THR A 217 -23.46 -8.51 -28.62
C THR A 217 -24.87 -8.10 -28.20
N LEU A 218 -24.99 -7.27 -27.16
CA LEU A 218 -26.28 -6.77 -26.67
C LEU A 218 -26.94 -5.80 -27.65
N GLU A 219 -26.16 -4.92 -28.31
CA GLU A 219 -26.64 -4.03 -29.37
C GLU A 219 -27.20 -4.81 -30.57
N ALA A 220 -26.64 -5.99 -30.85
CA ALA A 220 -27.14 -6.90 -31.88
C ALA A 220 -28.39 -7.69 -31.44
N GLY A 221 -28.82 -7.58 -30.18
CA GLY A 221 -29.93 -8.35 -29.60
C GLY A 221 -29.59 -9.83 -29.39
N GLU A 222 -28.29 -10.18 -29.34
CA GLU A 222 -27.82 -11.54 -29.08
C GLU A 222 -27.69 -11.81 -27.57
N SER A 223 -27.84 -13.07 -27.15
CA SER A 223 -27.63 -13.49 -25.76
C SER A 223 -26.14 -13.43 -25.39
N LEU A 224 -25.85 -13.04 -24.15
CA LEU A 224 -24.51 -13.16 -23.57
C LEU A 224 -24.19 -14.58 -23.11
N PHE A 225 -25.21 -15.38 -22.82
CA PHE A 225 -25.03 -16.68 -22.20
C PHE A 225 -24.84 -17.78 -23.25
N VAL A 226 -24.18 -18.86 -22.85
CA VAL A 226 -24.05 -20.07 -23.67
C VAL A 226 -25.41 -20.69 -23.97
N ASP A 227 -25.49 -21.42 -25.09
CA ASP A 227 -26.73 -22.10 -25.49
C ASP A 227 -27.22 -23.05 -24.39
N GLY A 228 -28.49 -22.88 -23.97
CA GLY A 228 -29.08 -23.68 -22.90
C GLY A 228 -28.66 -23.25 -21.50
N PHE A 229 -28.38 -21.96 -21.29
CA PHE A 229 -28.26 -21.34 -19.96
C PHE A 229 -29.45 -20.39 -19.70
N ASP A 230 -30.05 -20.53 -18.52
CA ASP A 230 -31.05 -19.64 -17.94
C ASP A 230 -30.59 -19.18 -16.54
N PRO A 231 -30.46 -17.86 -16.27
CA PRO A 231 -30.08 -17.34 -14.95
C PRO A 231 -30.99 -17.81 -13.81
N ALA A 232 -32.25 -18.18 -14.09
CA ALA A 232 -33.16 -18.73 -13.08
C ALA A 232 -32.66 -20.05 -12.46
N CYS A 233 -31.66 -20.71 -13.06
CA CYS A 233 -31.01 -21.88 -12.46
C CYS A 233 -30.10 -21.56 -11.27
N LEU A 234 -29.60 -20.33 -11.14
CA LEU A 234 -28.56 -19.98 -10.16
C LEU A 234 -29.02 -20.20 -8.71
N PRO A 235 -30.25 -19.85 -8.29
CA PRO A 235 -30.76 -20.20 -6.97
C PRO A 235 -30.74 -21.72 -6.68
N LEU A 236 -31.06 -22.55 -7.68
CA LEU A 236 -31.04 -24.01 -7.56
C LEU A 236 -29.60 -24.55 -7.46
N VAL A 237 -28.64 -23.91 -8.14
CA VAL A 237 -27.21 -24.22 -8.00
C VAL A 237 -26.72 -23.89 -6.59
N ARG A 238 -27.08 -22.72 -6.04
CA ARG A 238 -26.75 -22.38 -4.63
C ARG A 238 -27.41 -23.36 -3.66
N GLN A 239 -28.67 -23.69 -3.87
CA GLN A 239 -29.39 -24.69 -3.08
C GLN A 239 -28.68 -26.06 -3.11
N ALA A 240 -28.21 -26.50 -4.27
CA ALA A 240 -27.45 -27.74 -4.41
C ALA A 240 -26.12 -27.69 -3.62
N ALA A 241 -25.38 -26.58 -3.74
CA ALA A 241 -24.14 -26.36 -3.00
C ALA A 241 -24.37 -26.36 -1.47
N ASP A 242 -25.46 -25.77 -0.99
CA ASP A 242 -25.86 -25.75 0.42
C ASP A 242 -26.16 -27.15 0.96
N HIS A 243 -26.99 -27.92 0.24
CA HIS A 243 -27.25 -29.32 0.57
C HIS A 243 -25.97 -30.15 0.58
N PHE A 244 -25.08 -29.91 -0.39
CA PHE A 244 -23.80 -30.60 -0.45
C PHE A 244 -22.91 -30.30 0.77
N ARG A 245 -22.81 -29.03 1.20
CA ARG A 245 -22.10 -28.62 2.42
C ARG A 245 -22.67 -29.31 3.67
N GLN A 246 -23.99 -29.47 3.74
CA GLN A 246 -24.70 -30.16 4.81
C GLN A 246 -24.61 -31.70 4.72
N ARG A 247 -23.88 -32.24 3.72
CA ARG A 247 -23.78 -33.68 3.42
C ARG A 247 -25.12 -34.35 3.08
N GLN A 248 -26.09 -33.56 2.64
CA GLN A 248 -27.40 -33.99 2.13
C GLN A 248 -27.27 -34.26 0.63
N PHE A 249 -26.56 -35.34 0.28
CA PHE A 249 -26.18 -35.60 -1.12
C PHE A 249 -27.36 -35.92 -2.04
N LYS A 250 -28.44 -36.49 -1.51
CA LYS A 250 -29.66 -36.76 -2.28
C LYS A 250 -30.34 -35.46 -2.68
N GLU A 251 -30.49 -34.55 -1.73
CA GLU A 251 -31.09 -33.23 -1.90
C GLU A 251 -30.25 -32.37 -2.84
N ALA A 252 -28.91 -32.41 -2.68
CA ALA A 252 -27.97 -31.75 -3.58
C ALA A 252 -28.14 -32.23 -5.03
N PHE A 253 -28.21 -33.55 -5.24
CA PHE A 253 -28.42 -34.13 -6.56
C PHE A 253 -29.76 -33.68 -7.19
N LEU A 254 -30.84 -33.66 -6.41
CA LEU A 254 -32.16 -33.25 -6.91
C LEU A 254 -32.23 -31.75 -7.24
N ALA A 255 -31.57 -30.90 -6.44
CA ALA A 255 -31.44 -29.48 -6.74
C ALA A 255 -30.59 -29.22 -8.00
N SER A 256 -29.47 -29.94 -8.16
CA SER A 256 -28.67 -29.88 -9.39
C SER A 256 -29.47 -30.38 -10.60
N LYS A 257 -30.27 -31.43 -10.47
CA LYS A 257 -31.15 -31.93 -11.54
C LYS A 257 -32.21 -30.90 -11.93
N ALA A 258 -32.83 -30.22 -10.96
CA ALA A 258 -33.76 -29.13 -11.24
C ALA A 258 -33.06 -27.96 -11.96
N ALA A 259 -31.83 -27.62 -11.56
CA ALA A 259 -31.03 -26.60 -12.26
C ALA A 259 -30.71 -27.00 -13.72
N LEU A 260 -30.47 -28.30 -13.98
CA LEU A 260 -30.22 -28.84 -15.32
C LEU A 260 -31.43 -28.79 -16.25
N GLU A 261 -32.66 -28.83 -15.71
CA GLU A 261 -33.87 -28.66 -16.52
C GLU A 261 -33.97 -27.25 -17.11
N LEU A 262 -33.44 -26.25 -16.40
CA LEU A 262 -33.35 -24.87 -16.85
C LEU A 262 -32.09 -24.63 -17.70
N SER A 263 -30.96 -25.17 -17.26
CA SER A 263 -29.65 -24.83 -17.81
C SER A 263 -28.80 -26.05 -18.21
N PRO A 264 -29.21 -26.84 -19.22
CA PRO A 264 -28.47 -28.02 -19.66
C PRO A 264 -27.10 -27.71 -20.33
N GLY A 265 -26.88 -26.46 -20.73
CA GLY A 265 -25.61 -25.94 -21.25
C GLY A 265 -24.63 -25.46 -20.17
N TYR A 266 -25.08 -25.35 -18.91
CA TYR A 266 -24.24 -24.87 -17.82
C TYR A 266 -23.44 -26.01 -17.19
N MET A 267 -22.12 -25.93 -17.22
CA MET A 267 -21.23 -27.00 -16.76
C MET A 267 -21.42 -27.34 -15.27
N ARG A 268 -21.65 -26.34 -14.42
CA ARG A 268 -21.61 -26.48 -12.96
C ARG A 268 -22.65 -27.46 -12.39
N PRO A 269 -23.96 -27.37 -12.71
CA PRO A 269 -24.95 -28.34 -12.23
C PRO A 269 -24.65 -29.80 -12.60
N TRP A 270 -24.09 -30.05 -13.80
CA TRP A 270 -23.68 -31.40 -14.22
C TRP A 270 -22.59 -31.95 -13.29
N ARG A 271 -21.59 -31.13 -12.98
CA ARG A 271 -20.50 -31.53 -12.07
C ARG A 271 -21.02 -31.75 -10.65
N ASP A 272 -21.84 -30.85 -10.13
CA ASP A 272 -22.39 -30.95 -8.78
C ASP A 272 -23.26 -32.21 -8.59
N ALA A 273 -24.08 -32.56 -9.60
CA ALA A 273 -24.84 -33.81 -9.61
C ALA A 273 -23.92 -35.04 -9.60
N GLY A 274 -22.88 -35.04 -10.44
CA GLY A 274 -21.87 -36.11 -10.48
C GLY A 274 -21.13 -36.26 -9.14
N LEU A 275 -20.76 -35.15 -8.50
CA LEU A 275 -20.07 -35.15 -7.22
C LEU A 275 -20.98 -35.63 -6.08
N ALA A 276 -22.27 -35.27 -6.09
CA ALA A 276 -23.25 -35.78 -5.14
C ALA A 276 -23.38 -37.31 -5.22
N LEU A 277 -23.46 -37.87 -6.44
CA LEU A 277 -23.46 -39.32 -6.68
C LEU A 277 -22.14 -39.98 -6.27
N TYR A 278 -20.99 -39.35 -6.55
CA TYR A 278 -19.68 -39.82 -6.11
C TYR A 278 -19.59 -39.95 -4.58
N ARG A 279 -20.10 -38.95 -3.85
CA ARG A 279 -20.15 -38.97 -2.37
C ARG A 279 -21.11 -40.01 -1.81
N ALA A 280 -22.10 -40.43 -2.59
CA ALA A 280 -22.99 -41.55 -2.29
C ALA A 280 -22.42 -42.91 -2.71
N ASP A 281 -21.16 -42.96 -3.16
CA ASP A 281 -20.50 -44.14 -3.70
C ASP A 281 -21.17 -44.72 -4.97
N ALA A 282 -22.07 -43.97 -5.61
CA ALA A 282 -22.79 -44.34 -6.84
C ALA A 282 -21.99 -44.00 -8.12
N LEU A 283 -20.78 -44.55 -8.23
CA LEU A 283 -19.78 -44.12 -9.21
C LEU A 283 -20.18 -44.33 -10.68
N GLU A 284 -20.80 -45.47 -11.00
CA GLU A 284 -21.30 -45.74 -12.36
C GLU A 284 -22.37 -44.71 -12.78
N GLN A 285 -23.17 -44.24 -11.82
CA GLN A 285 -24.21 -43.24 -12.05
C GLN A 285 -23.61 -41.83 -12.13
N ALA A 286 -22.50 -41.55 -11.46
CA ALA A 286 -21.80 -40.27 -11.51
C ALA A 286 -21.11 -40.00 -12.87
N ILE A 287 -20.58 -41.05 -13.50
CA ILE A 287 -19.77 -40.93 -14.74
C ILE A 287 -20.48 -40.16 -15.86
N PRO A 288 -21.74 -40.48 -16.25
CA PRO A 288 -22.41 -39.75 -17.34
C PRO A 288 -22.56 -38.25 -17.08
N TYR A 289 -22.79 -37.85 -15.82
CA TYR A 289 -22.88 -36.45 -15.44
C TYR A 289 -21.52 -35.75 -15.54
N LEU A 290 -20.46 -36.39 -15.07
CA LEU A 290 -19.10 -35.85 -15.12
C LEU A 290 -18.53 -35.82 -16.54
N GLU A 291 -18.85 -36.80 -17.39
CA GLU A 291 -18.53 -36.77 -18.82
C GLU A 291 -19.21 -35.60 -19.53
N ARG A 292 -20.49 -35.34 -19.20
CA ARG A 292 -21.21 -34.20 -19.75
C ARG A 292 -20.63 -32.87 -19.26
N ALA A 293 -20.32 -32.75 -17.97
CA ALA A 293 -19.67 -31.57 -17.41
C ALA A 293 -18.30 -31.32 -18.07
N ALA A 294 -17.48 -32.36 -18.21
CA ALA A 294 -16.16 -32.26 -18.84
C ALA A 294 -16.25 -31.76 -20.29
N ALA A 295 -17.27 -32.20 -21.04
CA ALA A 295 -17.50 -31.78 -22.43
C ALA A 295 -18.01 -30.33 -22.58
N LEU A 296 -18.51 -29.71 -21.50
CA LEU A 296 -19.02 -28.34 -21.51
C LEU A 296 -17.96 -27.29 -21.15
N MET A 297 -16.75 -27.71 -20.75
CA MET A 297 -15.65 -26.78 -20.50
C MET A 297 -15.22 -26.09 -21.81
N PRO A 298 -15.25 -24.74 -21.88
CA PRO A 298 -14.87 -24.04 -23.10
C PRO A 298 -13.41 -24.25 -23.50
N GLU A 299 -13.15 -24.59 -24.77
CA GLU A 299 -11.79 -24.77 -25.29
C GLU A 299 -10.96 -23.47 -25.25
N ARG A 300 -11.63 -22.31 -25.27
CA ARG A 300 -11.02 -20.98 -25.22
C ARG A 300 -10.34 -20.65 -23.88
N TYR A 301 -10.57 -21.45 -22.85
CA TYR A 301 -9.89 -21.33 -21.56
C TYR A 301 -8.87 -22.47 -21.37
N PRO A 302 -7.78 -22.52 -22.14
CA PRO A 302 -6.82 -23.62 -22.09
C PRO A 302 -6.05 -23.68 -20.76
N THR A 303 -5.90 -22.53 -20.10
CA THR A 303 -5.24 -22.34 -18.81
C THR A 303 -6.09 -22.77 -17.62
N LEU A 304 -7.43 -22.72 -17.77
CA LEU A 304 -8.34 -23.13 -16.72
C LEU A 304 -8.43 -24.66 -16.63
N GLN A 305 -8.37 -25.14 -15.40
CA GLN A 305 -8.48 -26.55 -15.10
C GLN A 305 -9.92 -27.04 -15.29
N ASN A 306 -10.10 -28.17 -15.96
CA ASN A 306 -11.39 -28.85 -16.05
C ASN A 306 -11.60 -29.79 -14.86
N GLU A 307 -12.16 -29.27 -13.76
CA GLU A 307 -12.35 -30.04 -12.52
C GLU A 307 -13.22 -31.30 -12.70
N ALA A 308 -14.12 -31.33 -13.69
CA ALA A 308 -14.96 -32.51 -13.96
C ALA A 308 -14.15 -33.71 -14.50
N VAL A 309 -13.06 -33.47 -15.24
CA VAL A 309 -12.15 -34.53 -15.71
C VAL A 309 -11.47 -35.22 -14.52
N ASP A 310 -11.15 -34.45 -13.48
CA ASP A 310 -10.45 -34.94 -12.31
C ASP A 310 -11.39 -35.76 -11.40
N ASP A 311 -12.63 -35.30 -11.23
CA ASP A 311 -13.68 -36.06 -10.56
C ASP A 311 -14.02 -37.35 -11.32
N LEU A 312 -14.02 -37.29 -12.65
CA LEU A 312 -14.21 -38.46 -13.52
C LEU A 312 -13.05 -39.46 -13.36
N ALA A 313 -11.82 -38.99 -13.28
CA ALA A 313 -10.64 -39.83 -13.04
C ALA A 313 -10.69 -40.52 -11.66
N LEU A 314 -11.21 -39.84 -10.63
CA LEU A 314 -11.45 -40.44 -9.31
C LEU A 314 -12.51 -41.55 -9.36
N CYS A 315 -13.60 -41.35 -10.12
CA CYS A 315 -14.61 -42.38 -10.34
C CYS A 315 -14.00 -43.60 -11.06
N ALA A 316 -13.27 -43.37 -12.15
CA ALA A 316 -12.61 -44.42 -12.93
C ALA A 316 -11.62 -45.23 -12.08
N LEU A 317 -10.79 -44.56 -11.27
CA LEU A 317 -9.83 -45.20 -10.38
C LEU A 317 -10.53 -46.16 -9.40
N ARG A 318 -11.62 -45.70 -8.78
CA ARG A 318 -12.37 -46.48 -7.78
C ARG A 318 -13.17 -47.62 -8.40
N LEU A 319 -13.55 -47.53 -9.67
CA LEU A 319 -14.15 -48.64 -10.44
C LEU A 319 -13.09 -49.60 -11.01
N GLY A 320 -11.81 -49.27 -10.90
CA GLY A 320 -10.71 -50.08 -11.42
C GLY A 320 -10.45 -49.90 -12.92
N ASP A 321 -10.99 -48.86 -13.54
CA ASP A 321 -10.66 -48.46 -14.91
C ASP A 321 -9.35 -47.66 -14.93
N LEU A 322 -8.25 -48.40 -14.77
CA LEU A 322 -6.92 -47.83 -14.54
C LEU A 322 -6.34 -47.15 -15.77
N GLU A 323 -6.67 -47.64 -16.97
CA GLU A 323 -6.20 -47.05 -18.23
C GLU A 323 -6.84 -45.68 -18.44
N ARG A 324 -8.17 -45.61 -18.35
CA ARG A 324 -8.90 -44.35 -18.44
C ARG A 324 -8.45 -43.34 -17.37
N THR A 325 -8.17 -43.81 -16.15
CA THR A 325 -7.64 -42.95 -15.08
C THR A 325 -6.30 -42.31 -15.46
N ILE A 326 -5.37 -43.08 -16.01
CA ILE A 326 -4.05 -42.58 -16.41
C ILE A 326 -4.17 -41.58 -17.56
N ASP A 327 -5.03 -41.85 -18.53
CA ASP A 327 -5.23 -40.98 -19.69
C ASP A 327 -5.82 -39.62 -19.27
N LEU A 328 -6.91 -39.63 -18.49
CA LEU A 328 -7.55 -38.40 -18.00
C LEU A 328 -6.59 -37.56 -17.16
N THR A 329 -5.89 -38.18 -16.20
CA THR A 329 -4.95 -37.45 -15.33
C THR A 329 -3.72 -36.94 -16.05
N SER A 330 -3.23 -37.66 -17.08
CA SER A 330 -2.10 -37.20 -17.89
C SER A 330 -2.49 -36.00 -18.74
N SER A 331 -3.68 -36.04 -19.36
CA SER A 331 -4.20 -34.90 -20.11
C SER A 331 -4.42 -33.67 -19.23
N SER A 332 -4.98 -33.83 -18.01
CA SER A 332 -5.11 -32.71 -17.05
C SER A 332 -3.74 -32.15 -16.65
N LEU A 333 -2.74 -33.00 -16.36
CA LEU A 333 -1.39 -32.56 -15.98
C LEU A 333 -0.65 -31.78 -17.09
N GLU A 334 -0.83 -32.15 -18.35
CA GLU A 334 -0.23 -31.45 -19.50
C GLU A 334 -0.77 -30.02 -19.67
N ARG A 335 -2.00 -29.76 -19.21
CA ARG A 335 -2.65 -28.44 -19.34
C ARG A 335 -2.30 -27.46 -18.22
N ILE A 336 -1.78 -27.94 -17.08
CA ILE A 336 -1.45 -27.08 -15.94
C ILE A 336 -0.08 -26.42 -16.17
N THR A 337 -0.08 -25.18 -16.64
CA THR A 337 1.14 -24.41 -16.97
C THR A 337 1.66 -23.56 -15.80
N HIS A 338 0.83 -23.27 -14.78
CA HIS A 338 1.19 -22.41 -13.65
C HIS A 338 1.70 -23.17 -12.42
N ASP A 339 2.68 -22.58 -11.71
CA ASP A 339 3.32 -23.22 -10.53
C ASP A 339 2.57 -22.97 -9.20
N ARG A 340 1.52 -22.12 -9.22
CA ARG A 340 0.69 -21.80 -8.05
C ARG A 340 -0.30 -22.92 -7.65
N ASP A 341 -0.65 -23.84 -8.56
CA ASP A 341 -1.60 -24.95 -8.31
C ASP A 341 -0.99 -26.23 -7.70
N LYS A 342 -0.16 -26.08 -6.66
CA LYS A 342 0.57 -27.20 -6.04
C LYS A 342 -0.36 -28.27 -5.46
N ARG A 343 -1.47 -27.87 -4.82
CA ARG A 343 -2.44 -28.78 -4.21
C ARG A 343 -3.13 -29.65 -5.25
N LEU A 344 -3.52 -29.06 -6.37
CA LEU A 344 -4.16 -29.76 -7.46
C LEU A 344 -3.22 -30.75 -8.13
N LYS A 345 -2.02 -30.30 -8.51
CA LYS A 345 -0.98 -31.17 -9.08
C LYS A 345 -0.73 -32.37 -8.16
N ALA A 346 -0.70 -32.17 -6.85
CA ALA A 346 -0.56 -33.25 -5.89
C ALA A 346 -1.70 -34.29 -5.97
N VAL A 347 -2.95 -33.86 -6.14
CA VAL A 347 -4.09 -34.76 -6.34
C VAL A 347 -3.95 -35.58 -7.62
N LEU A 348 -3.63 -34.94 -8.74
CA LEU A 348 -3.50 -35.61 -10.04
C LEU A 348 -2.35 -36.61 -10.07
N TYR A 349 -1.17 -36.22 -9.59
CA TYR A 349 -0.05 -37.14 -9.41
C TYR A 349 -0.41 -38.31 -8.49
N ARG A 350 -1.17 -38.05 -7.41
CA ARG A 350 -1.64 -39.12 -6.53
C ARG A 350 -2.54 -40.12 -7.26
N VAL A 351 -3.54 -39.63 -7.99
CA VAL A 351 -4.52 -40.49 -8.69
C VAL A 351 -3.84 -41.29 -9.80
N ARG A 352 -2.99 -40.65 -10.62
CA ARG A 352 -2.23 -41.33 -11.67
C ARG A 352 -1.23 -42.35 -11.11
N GLY A 353 -0.49 -41.95 -10.08
CA GLY A 353 0.48 -42.81 -9.40
C GLY A 353 -0.17 -44.03 -8.78
N GLU A 354 -1.37 -43.89 -8.20
CA GLU A 354 -2.13 -45.01 -7.67
C GLU A 354 -2.65 -45.95 -8.79
N ALA A 355 -3.11 -45.42 -9.92
CA ALA A 355 -3.52 -46.23 -11.06
C ALA A 355 -2.35 -47.06 -11.62
N ARG A 356 -1.18 -46.42 -11.79
CA ARG A 356 0.08 -47.06 -12.19
C ARG A 356 0.53 -48.13 -11.20
N LEU A 357 0.40 -47.86 -9.90
CA LEU A 357 0.71 -48.81 -8.83
C LEU A 357 -0.15 -50.08 -8.94
N ARG A 358 -1.46 -49.93 -9.18
CA ARG A 358 -2.40 -51.04 -9.37
C ARG A 358 -2.14 -51.81 -10.68
N ARG A 359 -1.61 -51.16 -11.72
CA ARG A 359 -1.13 -51.79 -12.96
C ARG A 359 0.24 -52.46 -12.86
N SER A 360 0.91 -52.39 -11.70
CA SER A 360 2.29 -52.86 -11.50
C SER A 360 3.35 -52.09 -12.30
N GLU A 361 3.08 -50.84 -12.67
CA GLU A 361 4.03 -49.90 -13.27
C GLU A 361 4.78 -49.15 -12.14
N LEU A 362 5.62 -49.90 -11.41
CA LEU A 362 6.08 -49.51 -10.08
C LEU A 362 7.00 -48.28 -10.03
N GLU A 363 7.91 -48.11 -10.99
CA GLU A 363 8.81 -46.95 -11.02
C GLU A 363 8.07 -45.65 -11.35
N PRO A 364 7.27 -45.56 -12.43
CA PRO A 364 6.42 -44.39 -12.68
C PRO A 364 5.45 -44.10 -11.54
N ALA A 365 4.91 -45.13 -10.89
CA ALA A 365 4.04 -44.97 -9.72
C ALA A 365 4.78 -44.34 -8.54
N ARG A 366 6.01 -44.80 -8.25
CA ARG A 366 6.85 -44.23 -7.19
C ARG A 366 7.17 -42.76 -7.46
N GLU A 367 7.50 -42.41 -8.70
CA GLU A 367 7.79 -41.02 -9.09
C GLU A 367 6.59 -40.10 -8.89
N ASP A 368 5.42 -40.47 -9.42
CA ASP A 368 4.19 -39.69 -9.25
C ASP A 368 3.80 -39.56 -7.77
N LEU A 369 3.85 -40.65 -7.00
CA LEU A 369 3.43 -40.64 -5.59
C LEU A 369 4.43 -39.89 -4.69
N ALA A 370 5.72 -39.95 -4.98
CA ALA A 370 6.72 -39.10 -4.32
C ALA A 370 6.48 -37.62 -4.64
N LYS A 371 6.23 -37.29 -5.92
CA LYS A 371 5.91 -35.92 -6.34
C LYS A 371 4.64 -35.39 -5.67
N ALA A 372 3.60 -36.22 -5.55
CA ALA A 372 2.38 -35.88 -4.83
C ALA A 372 2.64 -35.60 -3.35
N ALA A 373 3.48 -36.41 -2.70
CA ALA A 373 3.87 -36.22 -1.31
C ALA A 373 4.72 -34.94 -1.12
N ASP A 374 5.64 -34.63 -2.03
CA ASP A 374 6.47 -33.42 -1.97
C ASP A 374 5.63 -32.14 -2.13
N LEU A 375 4.70 -32.14 -3.09
CA LEU A 375 3.81 -31.00 -3.35
C LEU A 375 2.80 -30.77 -2.21
N HIS A 376 2.52 -31.80 -1.41
CA HIS A 376 1.60 -31.73 -0.27
C HIS A 376 2.19 -32.45 0.95
N TRP A 377 3.33 -31.94 1.44
CA TRP A 377 4.18 -32.55 2.46
C TRP A 377 3.48 -32.87 3.80
N ASN A 378 2.33 -32.27 4.07
CA ASN A 378 1.51 -32.52 5.27
C ASN A 378 0.36 -33.54 5.06
N SER A 379 0.36 -34.33 3.98
CA SER A 379 -0.64 -35.39 3.76
C SER A 379 -0.09 -36.77 4.15
N ALA A 380 -0.48 -37.24 5.34
CA ALA A 380 -0.16 -38.60 5.82
C ALA A 380 -0.55 -39.69 4.81
N PHE A 381 -1.65 -39.48 4.10
CA PHE A 381 -2.16 -40.39 3.08
C PHE A 381 -1.25 -40.49 1.85
N TYR A 382 -0.74 -39.37 1.34
CA TYR A 382 0.10 -39.37 0.13
C TYR A 382 1.46 -40.01 0.42
N LEU A 383 2.03 -39.70 1.60
CA LEU A 383 3.23 -40.34 2.11
C LEU A 383 3.03 -41.85 2.24
N TRP A 384 1.88 -42.30 2.77
CA TRP A 384 1.60 -43.74 2.89
C TRP A 384 1.54 -44.43 1.52
N LEU A 385 0.90 -43.83 0.51
CA LEU A 385 0.88 -44.38 -0.86
C LEU A 385 2.27 -44.42 -1.49
N ALA A 386 3.10 -43.39 -1.31
CA ALA A 386 4.50 -43.39 -1.76
C ALA A 386 5.31 -44.52 -1.08
N GLY A 387 5.09 -44.74 0.22
CA GLY A 387 5.66 -45.86 0.96
C GLY A 387 5.21 -47.23 0.43
N LEU A 388 3.92 -47.37 0.06
CA LEU A 388 3.39 -48.58 -0.56
C LEU A 388 4.04 -48.87 -1.92
N ALA A 389 4.29 -47.83 -2.74
CA ALA A 389 5.01 -47.97 -4.00
C ALA A 389 6.45 -48.43 -3.79
N CYS A 390 7.20 -47.81 -2.86
CA CYS A 390 8.54 -48.27 -2.47
C CYS A 390 8.53 -49.72 -1.98
N HIS A 391 7.54 -50.11 -1.18
CA HIS A 391 7.42 -51.48 -0.68
C HIS A 391 7.22 -52.49 -1.82
N LYS A 392 6.32 -52.22 -2.77
CA LYS A 392 6.09 -53.10 -3.93
C LYS A 392 7.30 -53.19 -4.87
N LEU A 393 8.10 -52.14 -4.94
CA LEU A 393 9.36 -52.09 -5.70
C LEU A 393 10.52 -52.83 -5.02
N GLY A 394 10.39 -53.15 -3.71
CA GLY A 394 11.45 -53.77 -2.91
C GLY A 394 12.40 -52.77 -2.24
N ASP A 395 12.12 -51.47 -2.29
CA ASP A 395 12.85 -50.43 -1.56
C ASP A 395 12.39 -50.37 -0.09
N ALA A 396 13.00 -51.23 0.73
CA ALA A 396 12.71 -51.30 2.15
C ALA A 396 13.06 -50.00 2.92
N LYS A 397 14.02 -49.21 2.42
CA LYS A 397 14.45 -47.97 3.09
C LYS A 397 13.43 -46.87 2.87
N GLY A 398 13.03 -46.63 1.62
CA GLY A 398 11.99 -45.66 1.26
C GLY A 398 10.64 -46.00 1.88
N ALA A 399 10.24 -47.28 1.86
CA ALA A 399 8.99 -47.74 2.48
C ALA A 399 8.94 -47.43 3.99
N LYS A 400 10.03 -47.70 4.73
CA LYS A 400 10.12 -47.40 6.17
C LYS A 400 10.11 -45.90 6.44
N GLN A 401 10.82 -45.11 5.62
CA GLN A 401 10.90 -43.66 5.76
C GLN A 401 9.52 -43.01 5.59
N TYR A 402 8.85 -43.28 4.46
CA TYR A 402 7.54 -42.70 4.16
C TYR A 402 6.46 -43.14 5.15
N ARG A 403 6.45 -44.42 5.58
CA ARG A 403 5.55 -44.90 6.64
C ARG A 403 5.77 -44.15 7.96
N GLY A 404 7.03 -43.98 8.37
CA GLY A 404 7.37 -43.26 9.60
C GLY A 404 6.95 -41.79 9.56
N GLN A 405 7.05 -41.13 8.41
CA GLN A 405 6.56 -39.76 8.22
C GLN A 405 5.02 -39.72 8.25
N ALA A 406 4.34 -40.61 7.54
CA ALA A 406 2.88 -40.70 7.54
C ALA A 406 2.31 -40.93 8.95
N ALA A 407 2.89 -41.85 9.72
CA ALA A 407 2.47 -42.18 11.08
C ALA A 407 2.63 -41.03 12.08
N ARG A 408 3.62 -40.14 11.87
CA ARG A 408 3.82 -38.94 12.71
C ARG A 408 2.73 -37.89 12.47
N LEU A 409 2.25 -37.79 11.24
CA LEU A 409 1.18 -36.87 10.87
C LEU A 409 -0.18 -37.41 11.31
N ASP A 410 -0.40 -38.71 11.12
CA ASP A 410 -1.65 -39.36 11.53
C ASP A 410 -1.41 -40.86 11.80
N ALA A 411 -1.68 -41.25 13.04
CA ALA A 411 -1.43 -42.60 13.55
C ALA A 411 -2.20 -43.69 12.77
N GLN A 412 -3.31 -43.37 12.08
CA GLN A 412 -4.05 -44.34 11.28
C GLN A 412 -3.24 -44.88 10.08
N TYR A 413 -2.16 -44.17 9.69
CA TYR A 413 -1.26 -44.55 8.61
C TYR A 413 0.03 -45.24 9.08
N ASP A 414 0.15 -45.61 10.37
CA ASP A 414 1.09 -46.67 10.79
C ASP A 414 0.58 -48.07 10.40
N ARG A 415 0.01 -48.16 9.21
CA ARG A 415 -0.60 -49.36 8.64
C ARG A 415 0.44 -50.11 7.84
N ASP A 416 0.45 -51.44 7.97
CA ASP A 416 1.31 -52.29 7.15
C ASP A 416 0.90 -52.26 5.68
N PHE A 417 1.88 -52.39 4.80
CA PHE A 417 1.68 -52.37 3.34
C PHE A 417 1.19 -53.71 2.80
N ALA A 418 1.40 -54.80 3.57
CA ALA A 418 1.04 -56.15 3.17
C ALA A 418 -0.46 -56.27 2.87
N GLY A 419 -0.80 -56.83 1.70
CA GLY A 419 -2.20 -57.05 1.28
C GLY A 419 -2.90 -55.83 0.67
N HIS A 420 -2.25 -54.65 0.61
CA HIS A 420 -2.83 -53.46 0.00
C HIS A 420 -2.41 -53.29 -1.47
N ALA A 421 -3.38 -53.02 -2.35
CA ALA A 421 -3.16 -52.67 -3.75
C ALA A 421 -3.16 -51.14 -4.00
N GLY A 422 -3.78 -50.38 -3.09
CA GLY A 422 -3.94 -48.93 -3.18
C GLY A 422 -4.76 -48.41 -1.99
N SER A 423 -5.58 -47.40 -2.23
CA SER A 423 -6.36 -46.67 -1.23
C SER A 423 -7.76 -47.22 -0.93
N ASP A 424 -8.10 -48.44 -1.40
CA ASP A 424 -9.45 -49.02 -1.30
C ASP A 424 -10.01 -49.05 0.14
N PHE A 425 -9.14 -49.19 1.15
CA PHE A 425 -9.54 -49.22 2.55
C PHE A 425 -10.16 -47.91 3.08
N ARG A 426 -10.02 -46.79 2.34
CA ARG A 426 -10.58 -45.48 2.72
C ARG A 426 -12.01 -45.27 2.27
N TYR A 427 -12.50 -46.08 1.33
CA TYR A 427 -13.76 -45.85 0.65
C TYR A 427 -14.70 -47.04 0.86
N ASN A 428 -16.01 -46.77 0.84
CA ASN A 428 -16.98 -47.85 0.73
C ASN A 428 -16.92 -48.46 -0.68
N PRO A 429 -17.35 -49.73 -0.84
CA PRO A 429 -17.50 -50.32 -2.16
C PRO A 429 -18.50 -49.51 -3.00
N PRO A 430 -18.29 -49.39 -4.32
CA PRO A 430 -19.23 -48.72 -5.22
C PRO A 430 -20.63 -49.35 -5.14
N GLY A 431 -21.67 -48.51 -5.13
CA GLY A 431 -23.07 -48.90 -4.99
C GLY A 431 -23.97 -48.25 -6.04
N ARG A 432 -25.29 -48.36 -5.82
CA ARG A 432 -26.32 -47.70 -6.63
C ARG A 432 -27.36 -47.02 -5.75
N VAL A 433 -27.92 -45.93 -6.26
CA VAL A 433 -29.01 -45.16 -5.64
C VAL A 433 -30.20 -45.04 -6.59
N ASP A 434 -31.39 -44.79 -6.05
CA ASP A 434 -32.66 -44.67 -6.78
C ASP A 434 -33.07 -43.21 -7.06
N TRP A 435 -32.16 -42.26 -6.86
CA TRP A 435 -32.47 -40.81 -6.86
C TRP A 435 -32.92 -40.27 -8.22
N GLU A 436 -32.50 -40.90 -9.32
CA GLU A 436 -32.82 -40.49 -10.69
C GLU A 436 -34.33 -40.36 -10.93
N ALA A 437 -35.13 -41.22 -10.29
CA ALA A 437 -36.57 -41.25 -10.45
C ALA A 437 -37.30 -40.16 -9.63
N LEU A 438 -36.60 -39.47 -8.74
CA LEU A 438 -37.15 -38.46 -7.83
C LEU A 438 -36.97 -37.05 -8.40
N THR A 439 -37.75 -36.12 -7.85
CA THR A 439 -37.70 -34.68 -8.13
C THR A 439 -37.56 -33.90 -6.81
N LEU A 440 -37.20 -32.63 -6.89
CA LEU A 440 -37.09 -31.77 -5.71
C LEU A 440 -38.42 -31.68 -4.93
N ALA A 441 -39.56 -31.79 -5.61
CA ALA A 441 -40.89 -31.79 -5.01
C ALA A 441 -41.22 -33.04 -4.19
N ASP A 442 -40.47 -34.14 -4.38
CA ASP A 442 -40.65 -35.40 -3.65
C ASP A 442 -39.97 -35.38 -2.26
N LEU A 443 -39.25 -34.30 -1.93
CA LEU A 443 -38.65 -34.10 -0.61
C LEU A 443 -39.71 -33.61 0.39
N GLN A 444 -39.87 -34.29 1.52
CA GLN A 444 -40.70 -33.80 2.62
C GLN A 444 -39.97 -32.69 3.38
N THR A 445 -40.54 -31.49 3.42
CA THR A 445 -40.05 -30.38 4.26
C THR A 445 -40.66 -30.45 5.66
N GLU A 446 -39.85 -30.24 6.70
CA GLU A 446 -40.31 -30.11 8.08
C GLU A 446 -41.14 -28.80 8.23
N PRO A 447 -42.25 -28.79 8.98
CA PRO A 447 -43.00 -27.55 9.25
C PRO A 447 -42.15 -26.53 10.02
N GLN A 448 -42.07 -25.31 9.51
CA GLN A 448 -41.29 -24.20 10.08
C GLN A 448 -42.03 -23.49 11.22
N ASP A 449 -42.37 -24.23 12.28
CA ASP A 449 -43.00 -23.70 13.49
C ASP A 449 -41.99 -23.05 14.45
N ALA A 450 -42.46 -22.64 15.64
CA ALA A 450 -41.61 -22.00 16.64
C ALA A 450 -40.47 -22.91 17.14
N ASP A 451 -40.67 -24.24 17.16
CA ASP A 451 -39.63 -25.19 17.58
C ASP A 451 -38.60 -25.40 16.45
N TYR A 452 -39.02 -25.37 15.18
CA TYR A 452 -38.10 -25.29 14.04
C TYR A 452 -37.21 -24.05 14.14
N TRP A 453 -37.78 -22.86 14.35
CA TRP A 453 -37.00 -21.63 14.41
C TRP A 453 -36.07 -21.55 15.62
N ARG A 454 -36.45 -22.14 16.77
CA ARG A 454 -35.53 -22.31 17.91
C ARG A 454 -34.37 -23.26 17.59
N ARG A 455 -34.62 -24.40 16.93
CA ARG A 455 -33.53 -25.28 16.45
C ARG A 455 -32.66 -24.59 15.39
N TYR A 456 -33.27 -23.81 14.50
CA TYR A 456 -32.58 -23.04 13.48
C TYR A 456 -31.68 -21.96 14.11
N LEU A 457 -32.16 -21.27 15.15
CA LEU A 457 -31.36 -20.32 15.94
C LEU A 457 -30.09 -20.99 16.48
N GLN A 458 -30.23 -22.18 17.06
CA GLN A 458 -29.12 -22.92 17.68
C GLN A 458 -28.09 -23.48 16.69
N HIS A 459 -28.46 -23.70 15.42
CA HIS A 459 -27.63 -24.47 14.48
C HIS A 459 -27.24 -23.74 13.20
N LYS A 460 -27.95 -22.68 12.81
CA LYS A 460 -27.79 -22.05 11.48
C LYS A 460 -27.91 -20.53 11.49
N ALA A 461 -28.67 -19.93 12.40
CA ALA A 461 -28.96 -18.50 12.35
C ALA A 461 -27.71 -17.61 12.45
N TYR A 462 -26.61 -18.11 13.03
CA TYR A 462 -25.36 -17.37 13.19
C TYR A 462 -24.34 -17.56 12.06
N ASP A 463 -24.68 -18.30 10.99
CA ASP A 463 -23.76 -18.54 9.87
C ASP A 463 -23.46 -17.25 9.08
N ASN A 464 -24.45 -16.35 8.95
CA ASN A 464 -24.35 -15.02 8.33
C ASN A 464 -25.63 -14.19 8.58
N ARG A 465 -25.59 -12.90 8.23
CA ARG A 465 -26.73 -11.96 8.33
C ARG A 465 -28.01 -12.48 7.69
N LYS A 466 -27.92 -13.00 6.47
CA LYS A 466 -29.06 -13.55 5.72
C LYS A 466 -29.71 -14.72 6.45
N SER A 467 -28.91 -15.58 7.07
CA SER A 467 -29.41 -16.74 7.82
C SER A 467 -30.24 -16.30 9.01
N PHE A 468 -29.84 -15.26 9.74
CA PHE A 468 -30.66 -14.69 10.82
C PHE A 468 -31.90 -13.97 10.29
N ARG A 469 -31.77 -13.18 9.23
CA ARG A 469 -32.88 -12.45 8.58
C ARG A 469 -33.97 -13.39 8.04
N ALA A 470 -33.65 -14.66 7.77
CA ALA A 470 -34.63 -15.67 7.37
C ALA A 470 -35.68 -15.97 8.47
N ILE A 471 -35.41 -15.64 9.73
CA ILE A 471 -36.35 -15.83 10.84
C ILE A 471 -37.48 -14.80 10.69
N PRO A 472 -38.75 -15.22 10.55
CA PRO A 472 -39.86 -14.29 10.40
C PRO A 472 -40.03 -13.41 11.64
N ALA A 473 -40.37 -12.14 11.44
CA ALA A 473 -40.46 -11.13 12.50
C ALA A 473 -41.44 -11.52 13.63
N GLU A 474 -42.49 -12.31 13.33
CA GLU A 474 -43.42 -12.85 14.34
C GLU A 474 -42.78 -13.79 15.37
N PHE A 475 -41.62 -14.39 15.06
CA PHE A 475 -40.87 -15.26 15.98
C PHE A 475 -39.81 -14.51 16.79
N LEU A 476 -39.43 -13.28 16.40
CA LEU A 476 -38.53 -12.39 17.12
C LEU A 476 -39.22 -11.74 18.33
N THR A 477 -39.78 -12.58 19.19
CA THR A 477 -40.35 -12.19 20.48
C THR A 477 -39.25 -11.80 21.45
N ARG A 478 -39.59 -11.05 22.51
CA ARG A 478 -38.66 -10.66 23.58
C ARG A 478 -37.82 -11.83 24.10
N ASP A 479 -38.45 -12.97 24.39
CA ASP A 479 -37.77 -14.16 24.94
C ASP A 479 -36.84 -14.80 23.91
N PHE A 480 -37.25 -14.80 22.63
CA PHE A 480 -36.40 -15.29 21.53
C PHE A 480 -35.17 -14.40 21.32
N CYS A 481 -35.32 -13.07 21.42
CA CYS A 481 -34.21 -12.12 21.33
C CYS A 481 -33.22 -12.28 22.50
N LEU A 482 -33.71 -12.54 23.72
CA LEU A 482 -32.84 -12.86 24.86
C LEU A 482 -32.07 -14.17 24.63
N GLU A 483 -32.75 -15.23 24.16
CA GLU A 483 -32.09 -16.49 23.78
C GLU A 483 -31.07 -16.26 22.65
N ALA A 484 -31.37 -15.39 21.69
CA ALA A 484 -30.46 -15.05 20.59
C ALA A 484 -29.20 -14.29 21.06
N ILE A 485 -29.30 -13.44 22.08
CA ILE A 485 -28.13 -12.81 22.72
C ILE A 485 -27.29 -13.88 23.41
N GLU A 486 -27.92 -14.79 24.16
CA GLU A 486 -27.22 -15.84 24.93
C GLU A 486 -26.49 -16.86 24.03
N LEU A 487 -27.09 -17.22 22.90
CA LEU A 487 -26.53 -18.19 21.96
C LEU A 487 -25.53 -17.58 20.97
N CYS A 488 -25.43 -16.25 20.88
CA CYS A 488 -24.56 -15.59 19.91
C CYS A 488 -23.08 -16.03 20.07
N PRO A 489 -22.44 -16.54 19.00
CA PRO A 489 -21.02 -16.83 19.00
C PRO A 489 -20.21 -15.57 19.30
N GLY A 490 -19.10 -15.71 20.04
CA GLY A 490 -18.21 -14.58 20.36
C GLY A 490 -18.67 -13.67 21.51
N ARG A 491 -19.76 -13.99 22.22
CA ARG A 491 -20.25 -13.20 23.39
C ARG A 491 -19.26 -13.01 24.55
N GLN A 492 -18.11 -13.67 24.54
CA GLN A 492 -17.05 -13.51 25.54
C GLN A 492 -15.81 -12.91 24.87
N GLY A 493 -15.34 -11.76 25.39
CA GLY A 493 -14.11 -11.14 24.93
C GLY A 493 -14.26 -10.29 23.67
N HIS A 494 -15.13 -9.26 23.72
CA HIS A 494 -15.32 -8.17 22.74
C HIS A 494 -16.38 -8.35 21.63
N GLY A 495 -17.15 -9.43 21.59
CA GLY A 495 -18.09 -9.71 20.49
C GLY A 495 -19.27 -8.74 20.38
N ASP A 496 -19.38 -8.09 19.24
CA ASP A 496 -20.60 -7.43 18.76
C ASP A 496 -21.73 -8.46 18.59
N ILE A 497 -22.86 -8.22 19.22
CA ILE A 497 -24.09 -9.01 19.08
C ILE A 497 -24.83 -8.48 17.85
N TRP A 498 -24.23 -8.69 16.68
CA TRP A 498 -24.70 -8.15 15.39
C TRP A 498 -26.17 -8.52 15.10
N VAL A 499 -26.65 -9.65 15.63
CA VAL A 499 -28.06 -10.08 15.49
C VAL A 499 -29.07 -9.09 16.09
N ALA A 500 -28.63 -8.23 17.02
CA ALA A 500 -29.47 -7.20 17.63
C ALA A 500 -29.94 -6.14 16.62
N GLU A 501 -29.26 -5.97 15.48
CA GLU A 501 -29.70 -5.06 14.40
C GLU A 501 -31.06 -5.47 13.82
N PHE A 502 -31.43 -6.76 13.94
CA PHE A 502 -32.69 -7.30 13.43
C PHE A 502 -33.82 -7.32 14.46
N PHE A 503 -33.55 -6.91 15.70
CA PHE A 503 -34.56 -6.96 16.77
C PHE A 503 -35.64 -5.91 16.53
N PRO A 504 -36.94 -6.25 16.64
CA PRO A 504 -38.00 -5.27 16.52
C PRO A 504 -37.85 -4.17 17.59
N GLU A 505 -38.03 -2.90 17.23
CA GLU A 505 -37.85 -1.78 18.18
C GLU A 505 -38.67 -1.96 19.48
N ALA A 506 -39.84 -2.60 19.38
CA ALA A 506 -40.74 -2.88 20.49
C ALA A 506 -40.19 -3.87 21.53
N VAL A 507 -39.19 -4.69 21.20
CA VAL A 507 -38.60 -5.64 22.16
C VAL A 507 -37.56 -5.00 23.08
N PHE A 508 -36.97 -3.87 22.67
CA PHE A 508 -35.91 -3.21 23.45
C PHE A 508 -36.44 -2.62 24.77
N ASP A 509 -36.10 -3.30 25.86
CA ASP A 509 -36.30 -2.88 27.23
C ASP A 509 -34.97 -2.77 27.99
N ARG A 510 -35.04 -2.45 29.29
CA ARG A 510 -33.84 -2.29 30.13
C ARG A 510 -33.03 -3.57 30.26
N GLU A 511 -33.67 -4.74 30.30
CA GLU A 511 -32.97 -6.02 30.45
C GLU A 511 -32.19 -6.36 29.19
N ILE A 512 -32.80 -6.22 27.99
CA ILE A 512 -32.09 -6.40 26.73
C ILE A 512 -30.90 -5.44 26.62
N ALA A 513 -31.08 -4.18 27.00
CA ALA A 513 -30.00 -3.19 26.99
C ALA A 513 -28.84 -3.58 27.91
N GLU A 514 -29.15 -4.01 29.14
CA GLU A 514 -28.13 -4.47 30.09
C GLU A 514 -27.41 -5.73 29.60
N ARG A 515 -28.12 -6.69 29.01
CA ARG A 515 -27.51 -7.91 28.45
C ARG A 515 -26.57 -7.63 27.29
N LEU A 516 -26.94 -6.72 26.40
CA LEU A 516 -26.10 -6.31 25.28
C LEU A 516 -24.81 -5.63 25.78
N ILE A 517 -24.92 -4.74 26.77
CA ILE A 517 -23.77 -4.02 27.34
C ILE A 517 -22.89 -4.93 28.20
N ASP A 518 -23.46 -5.92 28.91
CA ASP A 518 -22.71 -6.96 29.63
C ASP A 518 -21.85 -7.82 28.67
N CYS A 519 -22.29 -7.99 27.43
CA CYS A 519 -21.49 -8.68 26.41
C CYS A 519 -20.33 -7.81 25.90
N SER A 520 -20.59 -6.52 25.61
CA SER A 520 -19.58 -5.57 25.13
C SER A 520 -20.14 -4.15 25.09
N ALA A 521 -19.32 -3.16 25.45
CA ALA A 521 -19.60 -1.73 25.24
C ALA A 521 -19.98 -1.39 23.78
N ALA A 522 -19.44 -2.14 22.80
CA ALA A 522 -19.66 -1.92 21.37
C ALA A 522 -21.12 -2.16 20.93
N ASN A 523 -21.93 -2.82 21.76
CA ASN A 523 -23.34 -3.08 21.48
C ASN A 523 -24.23 -1.85 21.71
N LEU A 524 -23.68 -0.73 22.20
CA LEU A 524 -24.40 0.53 22.36
C LEU A 524 -25.08 0.99 21.05
N ARG A 525 -24.47 0.68 19.89
CA ARG A 525 -24.98 0.99 18.54
C ARG A 525 -26.37 0.42 18.24
N HIS A 526 -26.74 -0.68 18.88
CA HIS A 526 -28.03 -1.34 18.67
C HIS A 526 -29.13 -0.79 19.58
N LEU A 527 -28.77 0.04 20.57
CA LEU A 527 -29.70 0.50 21.58
C LEU A 527 -30.44 1.77 21.16
N PRO A 528 -31.76 1.83 21.34
CA PRO A 528 -32.51 3.08 21.21
C PRO A 528 -31.96 4.14 22.18
N PRO A 529 -31.77 5.41 21.76
CA PRO A 529 -31.22 6.48 22.60
C PRO A 529 -31.95 6.67 23.94
N ARG A 530 -33.26 6.35 23.98
CA ARG A 530 -34.10 6.42 25.20
C ARG A 530 -33.65 5.50 26.35
N LEU A 531 -32.82 4.49 26.08
CA LEU A 531 -32.33 3.52 27.08
C LEU A 531 -30.89 3.83 27.56
N VAL A 532 -30.21 4.79 26.93
CA VAL A 532 -28.81 5.12 27.22
C VAL A 532 -28.74 6.11 28.39
N ASP A 533 -28.13 5.68 29.50
CA ASP A 533 -27.87 6.49 30.68
C ASP A 533 -26.48 6.22 31.27
N LYS A 534 -26.02 7.07 32.19
CA LYS A 534 -24.69 6.94 32.83
C LYS A 534 -24.52 5.58 33.53
N ALA A 535 -25.58 5.04 34.15
CA ALA A 535 -25.50 3.76 34.86
C ALA A 535 -25.28 2.58 33.90
N LEU A 536 -25.87 2.63 32.71
CA LEU A 536 -25.63 1.66 31.65
C LEU A 536 -24.21 1.80 31.09
N LEU A 537 -23.73 3.03 30.83
CA LEU A 537 -22.39 3.26 30.29
C LEU A 537 -21.27 2.85 31.25
N LEU A 538 -21.48 2.95 32.56
CA LEU A 538 -20.53 2.48 33.57
C LEU A 538 -20.58 0.95 33.81
N ARG A 539 -21.52 0.25 33.17
CA ARG A 539 -21.75 -1.19 33.38
C ARG A 539 -20.78 -2.07 32.61
N ALA A 540 -20.31 -1.64 31.45
CA ALA A 540 -19.44 -2.44 30.60
C ALA A 540 -18.06 -2.70 31.25
N ASP A 541 -17.70 -3.97 31.36
CA ASP A 541 -16.38 -4.39 31.82
C ASP A 541 -15.41 -4.69 30.65
N GLN A 542 -15.94 -4.87 29.44
CA GLN A 542 -15.20 -5.22 28.22
C GLN A 542 -15.76 -4.49 26.98
N GLY A 543 -14.95 -4.45 25.91
CA GLY A 543 -15.29 -3.74 24.66
C GLY A 543 -14.93 -2.26 24.67
N SER A 544 -15.13 -1.60 23.52
CA SER A 544 -14.97 -0.15 23.35
C SER A 544 -16.28 0.52 22.95
N TYR A 545 -16.43 1.78 23.34
CA TYR A 545 -17.59 2.60 22.98
C TYR A 545 -17.30 3.41 21.72
N ASP A 546 -18.32 3.60 20.89
CA ASP A 546 -18.32 4.64 19.87
C ASP A 546 -18.63 6.01 20.54
N PRO A 547 -17.70 6.98 20.53
CA PRO A 547 -17.89 8.29 21.16
C PRO A 547 -19.10 9.05 20.60
N ALA A 548 -19.44 8.85 19.32
CA ALA A 548 -20.55 9.54 18.66
C ALA A 548 -21.92 9.15 19.24
N LEU A 549 -22.01 7.96 19.85
CA LEU A 549 -23.24 7.44 20.46
C LEU A 549 -23.43 7.88 21.92
N ILE A 550 -22.43 8.55 22.51
CA ILE A 550 -22.46 8.94 23.92
C ILE A 550 -23.04 10.36 24.04
N PRO A 551 -24.19 10.55 24.72
CA PRO A 551 -24.74 11.87 24.93
C PRO A 551 -23.78 12.75 25.75
N ALA A 552 -23.33 13.86 25.18
CA ALA A 552 -22.37 14.77 25.82
C ALA A 552 -22.82 15.29 27.19
N GLN A 553 -24.14 15.33 27.45
CA GLN A 553 -24.69 15.76 28.74
C GLN A 553 -24.46 14.76 29.89
N LEU A 554 -24.09 13.51 29.58
CA LEU A 554 -23.78 12.47 30.56
C LEU A 554 -22.30 12.46 30.98
N LEU A 555 -21.44 13.17 30.25
CA LEU A 555 -19.99 13.17 30.47
C LEU A 555 -19.61 13.91 31.76
N ASP A 556 -18.81 13.23 32.57
CA ASP A 556 -18.10 13.79 33.72
C ASP A 556 -16.76 13.08 33.92
N ALA A 557 -15.94 13.56 34.87
CA ALA A 557 -14.60 13.00 35.10
C ALA A 557 -14.58 11.50 35.46
N GLU A 558 -15.65 10.96 36.04
CA GLU A 558 -15.76 9.53 36.34
C GLU A 558 -16.04 8.74 35.07
N LEU A 559 -17.04 9.17 34.29
CA LEU A 559 -17.39 8.51 33.04
C LEU A 559 -16.25 8.60 32.03
N CYS A 560 -15.63 9.77 31.83
CA CYS A 560 -14.50 9.94 30.90
C CYS A 560 -13.33 9.00 31.22
N ARG A 561 -13.03 8.80 32.52
CA ARG A 561 -12.00 7.83 32.93
C ARG A 561 -12.39 6.40 32.56
N HIS A 562 -13.64 6.02 32.82
CA HIS A 562 -14.16 4.69 32.46
C HIS A 562 -14.16 4.48 30.93
N LEU A 563 -14.53 5.49 30.15
CA LEU A 563 -14.50 5.44 28.69
C LEU A 563 -13.07 5.19 28.17
N VAL A 564 -12.08 5.90 28.72
CA VAL A 564 -10.66 5.69 28.37
C VAL A 564 -10.18 4.29 28.78
N GLU A 565 -10.62 3.75 29.92
CA GLU A 565 -10.34 2.36 30.31
C GLU A 565 -11.01 1.33 29.39
N ARG A 566 -12.02 1.75 28.61
CA ARG A 566 -12.67 1.01 27.53
C ARG A 566 -12.14 1.42 26.16
N GLN A 567 -10.90 1.90 26.06
CA GLN A 567 -10.23 2.18 24.78
C GLN A 567 -10.92 3.27 23.94
N VAL A 568 -11.62 4.21 24.57
CA VAL A 568 -12.02 5.46 23.91
C VAL A 568 -10.81 6.40 23.86
N PRO A 569 -10.42 6.89 22.66
CA PRO A 569 -9.36 7.87 22.51
C PRO A 569 -9.58 9.13 23.37
N PRO A 570 -8.56 9.64 24.08
CA PRO A 570 -8.70 10.87 24.86
C PRO A 570 -9.08 12.10 24.03
N ASP A 571 -8.55 12.22 22.81
CA ASP A 571 -8.85 13.30 21.85
C ASP A 571 -10.28 13.26 21.28
N ALA A 572 -10.93 12.09 21.31
CA ALA A 572 -12.35 11.96 20.96
C ALA A 572 -13.29 12.50 22.06
N LEU A 573 -12.76 12.80 23.26
CA LEU A 573 -13.54 13.38 24.35
C LEU A 573 -13.51 14.91 24.29
N PRO A 574 -14.60 15.60 24.70
CA PRO A 574 -14.64 17.06 24.68
C PRO A 574 -13.52 17.73 25.47
N GLU A 575 -13.00 18.84 24.94
CA GLU A 575 -11.87 19.62 25.49
C GLU A 575 -11.93 19.90 27.02
N PRO A 576 -13.10 20.15 27.66
CA PRO A 576 -13.17 20.34 29.12
C PRO A 576 -12.71 19.13 29.96
N TRP A 577 -12.71 17.93 29.37
CA TRP A 577 -12.30 16.69 30.03
C TRP A 577 -10.93 16.19 29.57
N LEU A 578 -10.37 16.77 28.50
CA LEU A 578 -9.08 16.39 27.94
C LEU A 578 -7.94 17.11 28.67
N ASP A 579 -7.48 16.51 29.76
CA ASP A 579 -6.37 17.00 30.57
C ASP A 579 -5.19 16.02 30.66
N HIS A 580 -4.06 16.50 31.21
CA HIS A 580 -2.85 15.68 31.38
C HIS A 580 -3.10 14.44 32.25
N ALA A 581 -3.97 14.52 33.25
CA ALA A 581 -4.25 13.40 34.15
C ALA A 581 -5.02 12.28 33.45
N LEU A 582 -5.97 12.62 32.58
CA LEU A 582 -6.70 11.67 31.75
C LEU A 582 -5.75 11.01 30.72
N CYS A 583 -4.87 11.79 30.08
CA CYS A 583 -3.86 11.26 29.16
C CYS A 583 -2.90 10.28 29.86
N LEU A 584 -2.44 10.60 31.07
CA LEU A 584 -1.64 9.69 31.89
C LEU A 584 -2.43 8.44 32.30
N HIS A 585 -3.73 8.57 32.59
CA HIS A 585 -4.60 7.44 32.86
C HIS A 585 -4.73 6.53 31.63
N ALA A 586 -4.87 7.11 30.44
CA ALA A 586 -4.98 6.37 29.18
C ALA A 586 -3.78 5.44 28.96
N VAL A 587 -2.56 5.98 28.92
CA VAL A 587 -1.35 5.17 28.65
C VAL A 587 -1.03 4.13 29.72
N ARG A 588 -1.65 4.20 30.91
CA ARG A 588 -1.54 3.15 31.95
C ARG A 588 -2.38 1.91 31.64
N HIS A 589 -3.46 2.08 30.89
CA HIS A 589 -4.46 1.04 30.66
C HIS A 589 -4.36 0.42 29.26
N TRP A 590 -3.94 1.18 28.25
CA TRP A 590 -3.74 0.70 26.89
C TRP A 590 -2.60 1.46 26.21
N SER A 591 -1.66 0.72 25.62
CA SER A 591 -0.42 1.23 25.04
C SER A 591 -0.66 2.15 23.83
N ASN A 592 -1.60 1.79 22.96
CA ASN A 592 -1.96 2.55 21.75
C ASN A 592 -2.56 3.94 22.03
N ALA A 593 -2.93 4.26 23.29
CA ALA A 593 -3.38 5.60 23.66
C ALA A 593 -2.42 6.72 23.27
N ILE A 594 -1.13 6.38 23.14
CA ILE A 594 -0.06 7.32 22.79
C ILE A 594 -0.32 8.09 21.49
N GLU A 595 -1.00 7.46 20.53
CA GLU A 595 -1.30 8.04 19.21
C GLU A 595 -2.34 9.18 19.34
N HIS A 596 -3.25 9.05 20.31
CA HIS A 596 -4.41 9.94 20.55
C HIS A 596 -4.18 11.02 21.62
N VAL A 597 -2.94 11.15 22.12
CA VAL A 597 -2.61 12.15 23.14
C VAL A 597 -2.08 13.40 22.45
N PRO A 598 -2.68 14.59 22.65
CA PRO A 598 -2.16 15.83 22.09
C PRO A 598 -0.70 16.12 22.49
N GLY A 599 0.09 16.68 21.57
CA GLY A 599 1.52 16.97 21.77
C GLY A 599 1.84 17.75 23.05
N ARG A 600 0.97 18.72 23.41
CA ARG A 600 1.07 19.52 24.66
C ARG A 600 1.08 18.70 25.95
N PHE A 601 0.65 17.44 25.92
CA PHE A 601 0.63 16.53 27.07
C PHE A 601 1.70 15.41 26.98
N ARG A 602 2.48 15.34 25.89
CA ARG A 602 3.55 14.33 25.69
C ARG A 602 4.87 14.77 26.33
N ASP A 603 4.86 15.01 27.62
CA ASP A 603 6.05 15.37 28.40
C ASP A 603 6.88 14.15 28.85
N GLU A 604 7.96 14.37 29.60
CA GLU A 604 8.77 13.29 30.16
C GLU A 604 7.95 12.37 31.08
N THR A 605 7.05 12.95 31.89
CA THR A 605 6.16 12.18 32.78
C THR A 605 5.29 11.22 32.00
N PHE A 606 4.76 11.69 30.87
CA PHE A 606 3.96 10.90 29.95
C PHE A 606 4.74 9.71 29.37
N TYR A 607 5.89 9.96 28.75
CA TYR A 607 6.67 8.87 28.14
C TYR A 607 7.20 7.86 29.16
N LEU A 608 7.60 8.31 30.36
CA LEU A 608 7.97 7.39 31.44
C LEU A 608 6.79 6.56 31.93
N THR A 609 5.58 7.13 31.99
CA THR A 609 4.38 6.39 32.36
C THR A 609 4.00 5.37 31.29
N ALA A 610 4.02 5.77 30.01
CA ALA A 610 3.75 4.88 28.89
C ALA A 610 4.75 3.72 28.83
N LEU A 611 6.05 4.01 29.01
CA LEU A 611 7.09 3.00 29.08
C LEU A 611 6.90 2.07 30.29
N ALA A 612 6.60 2.60 31.48
CA ALA A 612 6.39 1.81 32.70
C ALA A 612 5.22 0.81 32.58
N HIS A 613 4.20 1.15 31.80
CA HIS A 613 2.99 0.35 31.57
C HIS A 613 2.94 -0.30 30.17
N ALA A 614 4.07 -0.35 29.46
CA ALA A 614 4.17 -1.02 28.18
C ALA A 614 3.72 -2.49 28.27
N ASP A 615 2.98 -2.95 27.26
CA ASP A 615 2.40 -4.29 27.19
C ASP A 615 3.26 -5.29 26.39
N SER A 616 4.22 -4.80 25.61
CA SER A 616 5.01 -5.60 24.68
C SER A 616 6.34 -4.96 24.34
N ALA A 617 7.32 -5.80 23.98
CA ALA A 617 8.62 -5.39 23.46
C ALA A 617 8.47 -4.59 22.15
N TRP A 618 7.54 -4.99 21.27
CA TRP A 618 7.29 -4.29 20.01
C TRP A 618 6.86 -2.83 20.23
N PHE A 619 5.94 -2.59 21.18
CA PHE A 619 5.52 -1.23 21.52
C PHE A 619 6.71 -0.38 22.00
N ILE A 620 7.56 -0.95 22.87
CA ILE A 620 8.74 -0.25 23.40
C ILE A 620 9.69 0.14 22.26
N GLU A 621 9.94 -0.75 21.31
CA GLU A 621 10.88 -0.49 20.21
C GLU A 621 10.34 0.45 19.14
N ASN A 622 9.02 0.50 18.94
CA ASN A 622 8.40 1.19 17.80
C ASN A 622 7.63 2.46 18.18
N ARG A 623 7.24 2.65 19.46
CA ARG A 623 6.41 3.78 19.91
C ARG A 623 7.06 4.64 20.98
N ILE A 624 8.04 4.10 21.71
CA ILE A 624 8.78 4.88 22.71
C ILE A 624 10.02 5.51 22.05
N PRO A 625 10.20 6.84 22.14
CA PRO A 625 11.39 7.49 21.57
C PRO A 625 12.69 6.93 22.15
N ALA A 626 13.69 6.71 21.29
CA ALA A 626 14.96 6.06 21.64
C ALA A 626 15.67 6.66 22.86
N ARG A 627 15.56 7.97 23.09
CA ARG A 627 16.11 8.66 24.27
C ARG A 627 15.61 8.11 25.62
N TYR A 628 14.41 7.51 25.64
CA TYR A 628 13.83 6.92 26.84
C TYR A 628 14.21 5.43 27.01
N LEU A 629 14.89 4.84 26.03
CA LEU A 629 15.39 3.47 26.07
C LEU A 629 16.82 3.38 26.62
N GLU A 630 17.44 4.51 26.95
CA GLU A 630 18.74 4.52 27.63
C GLU A 630 18.64 3.96 29.05
N PRO A 631 19.70 3.32 29.59
CA PRO A 631 19.67 2.67 30.90
C PRO A 631 19.14 3.55 32.04
N ARG A 632 19.50 4.85 32.05
CA ARG A 632 19.04 5.81 33.06
C ARG A 632 17.52 6.01 33.02
N MET A 633 16.92 6.07 31.83
CA MET A 633 15.48 6.30 31.68
C MET A 633 14.69 5.02 31.96
N LEU A 634 15.20 3.86 31.54
CA LEU A 634 14.66 2.56 31.90
C LEU A 634 14.58 2.37 33.43
N CYS A 635 15.63 2.76 34.15
CA CYS A 635 15.64 2.73 35.62
C CYS A 635 14.51 3.59 36.23
N ARG A 636 14.28 4.80 35.68
CA ARG A 636 13.19 5.68 36.12
C ARG A 636 11.80 5.11 35.82
N ALA A 637 11.63 4.43 34.69
CA ALA A 637 10.36 3.77 34.36
C ALA A 637 10.11 2.55 35.27
N LEU A 638 11.16 1.80 35.62
CA LEU A 638 11.09 0.71 36.59
C LEU A 638 10.70 1.20 38.00
N ASP A 639 11.14 2.41 38.39
CA ASP A 639 10.71 3.03 39.66
C ASP A 639 9.19 3.31 39.69
N ILE A 640 8.56 3.53 38.52
CA ILE A 640 7.11 3.72 38.39
C ILE A 640 6.40 2.37 38.47
N HIS A 641 6.87 1.38 37.70
CA HIS A 641 6.27 0.06 37.66
C HIS A 641 7.31 -1.04 37.38
N PHE A 642 7.69 -1.78 38.43
CA PHE A 642 8.66 -2.87 38.34
C PHE A 642 8.29 -3.94 37.30
N GLY A 643 7.00 -4.17 37.04
CA GLY A 643 6.52 -5.17 36.08
C GLY A 643 7.03 -4.96 34.65
N LEU A 644 7.47 -3.74 34.30
CA LEU A 644 8.13 -3.43 33.02
C LEU A 644 9.29 -4.39 32.72
N ILE A 645 10.03 -4.87 33.72
CA ILE A 645 11.20 -5.75 33.53
C ILE A 645 10.91 -7.02 32.70
N GLN A 646 9.66 -7.49 32.70
CA GLN A 646 9.23 -8.67 31.92
C GLN A 646 8.92 -8.35 30.46
N GLN A 647 8.64 -7.09 30.13
CA GLN A 647 8.27 -6.63 28.79
C GLN A 647 9.45 -6.00 28.05
N LEU A 648 10.52 -5.62 28.77
CA LEU A 648 11.72 -5.06 28.15
C LEU A 648 12.35 -6.06 27.17
N PRO A 649 12.65 -5.64 25.93
CA PRO A 649 13.51 -6.40 25.04
C PRO A 649 14.82 -6.76 25.75
N GLY A 650 15.23 -8.02 25.66
CA GLY A 650 16.41 -8.54 26.38
C GLY A 650 17.68 -7.74 26.13
N ARG A 651 17.88 -7.24 24.90
CA ARG A 651 19.00 -6.39 24.51
C ARG A 651 19.11 -5.07 25.30
N LEU A 652 18.03 -4.58 25.91
CA LEU A 652 17.99 -3.34 26.69
C LEU A 652 18.33 -3.53 28.18
N VAL A 653 18.43 -4.77 28.65
CA VAL A 653 18.72 -5.08 30.07
C VAL A 653 20.21 -5.29 30.26
N ASP A 654 20.93 -4.17 30.34
CA ASP A 654 22.37 -4.10 30.62
C ASP A 654 22.69 -4.29 32.12
N GLU A 655 23.97 -4.17 32.49
CA GLU A 655 24.44 -4.28 33.87
C GLU A 655 23.77 -3.25 34.80
N THR A 656 23.47 -2.05 34.29
CA THR A 656 22.87 -0.94 35.05
C THR A 656 21.40 -1.22 35.35
N VAL A 657 20.62 -1.53 34.31
CA VAL A 657 19.19 -1.83 34.41
C VAL A 657 18.97 -3.09 35.24
N PHE A 658 19.80 -4.11 35.03
CA PHE A 658 19.75 -5.35 35.81
C PHE A 658 19.97 -5.11 37.31
N ALA A 659 21.00 -4.36 37.67
CA ALA A 659 21.30 -4.06 39.08
C ALA A 659 20.20 -3.23 39.75
N HIS A 660 19.65 -2.25 39.03
CA HIS A 660 18.55 -1.41 39.52
C HIS A 660 17.26 -2.22 39.70
N ALA A 661 16.90 -3.04 38.70
CA ALA A 661 15.73 -3.92 38.78
C ALA A 661 15.87 -4.93 39.92
N HIS A 662 17.05 -5.49 40.17
CA HIS A 662 17.28 -6.37 41.33
C HIS A 662 17.00 -5.64 42.64
N ALA A 663 17.49 -4.40 42.78
CA ALA A 663 17.30 -3.59 43.99
C ALA A 663 15.82 -3.23 44.24
N LEU A 664 15.01 -3.09 43.18
CA LEU A 664 13.56 -2.85 43.26
C LEU A 664 12.75 -4.13 43.50
N CYS A 665 13.33 -5.30 43.24
CA CYS A 665 12.58 -6.56 43.30
C CYS A 665 12.11 -6.85 44.73
N PRO A 666 10.80 -7.06 44.96
CA PRO A 666 10.26 -7.24 46.31
C PRO A 666 10.55 -8.62 46.92
N ASP A 667 10.93 -9.59 46.09
CA ASP A 667 11.13 -10.99 46.49
C ASP A 667 12.30 -11.63 45.71
N GLU A 668 13.27 -12.18 46.44
CA GLU A 668 14.44 -12.85 45.85
C GLU A 668 14.04 -14.12 45.08
N ALA A 669 12.94 -14.78 45.43
CA ALA A 669 12.44 -15.94 44.67
C ALA A 669 11.88 -15.52 43.30
N LEU A 670 11.22 -14.36 43.22
CA LEU A 670 10.77 -13.76 41.96
C LEU A 670 11.99 -13.41 41.08
N TRP A 671 13.01 -12.79 41.65
CA TRP A 671 14.24 -12.47 40.92
C TRP A 671 14.95 -13.72 40.38
N ALA A 672 15.07 -14.77 41.20
CA ALA A 672 15.64 -16.05 40.78
C ALA A 672 14.85 -16.68 39.61
N ARG A 673 13.51 -16.52 39.59
CA ARG A 673 12.68 -16.98 38.46
C ARG A 673 12.91 -16.15 37.19
N LEU A 674 12.94 -14.82 37.30
CA LEU A 674 13.17 -13.92 36.17
C LEU A 674 14.54 -14.16 35.53
N THR A 675 15.59 -14.28 36.35
CA THR A 675 16.94 -14.61 35.86
C THR A 675 17.05 -16.00 35.25
N ALA A 676 16.24 -16.97 35.68
CA ALA A 676 16.16 -18.29 35.02
C ALA A 676 15.44 -18.21 33.67
N GLU A 677 14.35 -17.43 33.58
CA GLU A 677 13.57 -17.23 32.35
C GLU A 677 14.34 -16.43 31.29
N HIS A 678 15.06 -15.39 31.69
CA HIS A 678 15.77 -14.47 30.79
C HIS A 678 17.30 -14.69 30.75
N GLY A 679 17.80 -15.72 31.46
CA GLY A 679 19.22 -16.06 31.50
C GLY A 679 19.70 -16.84 30.27
N PRO A 680 20.95 -17.37 30.29
CA PRO A 680 21.54 -18.11 29.16
C PRO A 680 20.77 -19.36 28.71
N ARG A 681 19.78 -19.83 29.50
CA ARG A 681 18.94 -21.00 29.20
C ARG A 681 17.48 -20.63 28.90
N PHE A 682 17.22 -19.40 28.48
CA PHE A 682 15.88 -18.88 28.20
C PHE A 682 14.99 -19.79 27.33
N ARG A 683 15.58 -20.53 26.36
CA ARG A 683 14.82 -21.48 25.52
C ARG A 683 14.28 -22.71 26.24
N HIS A 684 14.73 -23.02 27.46
CA HIS A 684 14.09 -24.05 28.28
C HIS A 684 12.67 -23.64 28.70
N HIS A 685 12.39 -22.34 28.75
CA HIS A 685 11.09 -21.79 29.13
C HIS A 685 10.21 -21.47 27.92
N ARG A 686 10.81 -21.14 26.77
CA ARG A 686 10.10 -20.76 25.53
C ARG A 686 10.75 -21.38 24.30
N THR A 687 10.07 -22.31 23.64
CA THR A 687 10.63 -23.19 22.59
C THR A 687 10.97 -22.47 21.27
N SER A 688 10.54 -21.20 21.11
CA SER A 688 10.78 -20.35 19.92
C SER A 688 11.29 -18.95 20.28
N ALA A 689 11.93 -18.78 21.45
CA ALA A 689 12.42 -17.47 21.86
C ALA A 689 13.67 -17.02 21.07
N ARG A 690 13.69 -15.73 20.74
CA ARG A 690 14.84 -15.02 20.15
C ARG A 690 15.73 -14.44 21.24
N CYS A 691 17.05 -14.46 21.03
CA CYS A 691 18.02 -13.98 22.02
C CYS A 691 17.83 -12.48 22.32
N ALA A 692 17.75 -11.64 21.27
CA ALA A 692 17.59 -10.19 21.39
C ALA A 692 16.36 -9.74 22.19
N GLU A 693 15.28 -10.51 22.09
CA GLU A 693 14.00 -10.21 22.75
C GLU A 693 13.93 -10.78 24.17
N HIS A 694 14.48 -11.99 24.40
CA HIS A 694 14.18 -12.76 25.61
C HIS A 694 15.38 -12.99 26.53
N CYS A 695 16.62 -12.91 26.05
CA CYS A 695 17.80 -13.06 26.89
C CYS A 695 18.37 -11.70 27.29
N TRP A 696 18.50 -11.42 28.58
CA TRP A 696 19.00 -10.13 29.04
C TRP A 696 20.48 -9.92 28.67
N ALA A 697 20.82 -8.73 28.14
CA ALA A 697 22.14 -8.38 27.62
C ALA A 697 23.28 -8.50 28.64
N VAL A 698 22.98 -8.37 29.94
CA VAL A 698 23.91 -8.65 31.05
C VAL A 698 24.48 -10.08 31.01
N PHE A 699 23.77 -11.03 30.40
CA PHE A 699 24.21 -12.44 30.27
C PHE A 699 24.88 -12.74 28.93
N TRP A 700 25.00 -11.75 28.03
CA TRP A 700 25.59 -11.95 26.72
C TRP A 700 27.11 -11.93 26.82
N ASP A 701 27.69 -13.12 26.89
CA ASP A 701 29.12 -13.34 26.72
C ASP A 701 29.46 -13.78 25.27
N GLU A 702 30.76 -13.74 24.91
CA GLU A 702 31.21 -14.11 23.56
C GLU A 702 30.78 -15.53 23.17
N ALA A 703 30.71 -16.47 24.13
CA ALA A 703 30.35 -17.86 23.84
C ALA A 703 28.87 -18.03 23.51
N LEU A 704 27.99 -17.39 24.30
CA LEU A 704 26.55 -17.36 24.04
C LEU A 704 26.28 -16.68 22.71
N MET A 705 26.81 -15.48 22.49
CA MET A 705 26.55 -14.72 21.26
C MET A 705 26.95 -15.48 20.00
N LEU A 706 28.14 -16.11 19.98
CA LEU A 706 28.57 -16.92 18.83
C LEU A 706 27.63 -18.10 18.57
N ALA A 707 27.15 -18.77 19.63
CA ALA A 707 26.18 -19.87 19.48
C ALA A 707 24.83 -19.38 18.96
N GLU A 708 24.40 -18.19 19.37
CA GLU A 708 23.14 -17.57 18.95
C GLU A 708 23.19 -17.06 17.50
N ILE A 709 24.32 -16.54 17.05
CA ILE A 709 24.52 -16.14 15.64
C ILE A 709 24.48 -17.38 14.71
N ASP A 710 25.05 -18.51 15.14
CA ASP A 710 25.08 -19.75 14.36
C ASP A 710 23.79 -20.60 14.51
N ASN A 711 22.78 -20.12 15.23
CA ASN A 711 21.53 -20.85 15.45
C ASN A 711 20.73 -21.02 14.14
N PRO A 712 20.31 -22.23 13.75
CA PRO A 712 19.63 -22.45 12.47
C PRO A 712 18.17 -21.96 12.43
N ASP A 713 17.51 -21.88 13.59
CA ASP A 713 16.08 -21.57 13.66
C ASP A 713 15.82 -20.08 13.84
N TYR A 714 16.49 -19.47 14.83
CA TYR A 714 16.34 -18.05 15.18
C TYR A 714 17.70 -17.47 15.56
N HIS A 715 18.47 -17.05 14.56
CA HIS A 715 19.80 -16.48 14.81
C HIS A 715 19.74 -15.02 15.26
N LEU A 716 20.77 -14.61 15.99
CA LEU A 716 21.03 -13.23 16.39
C LEU A 716 21.69 -12.47 15.23
N SER A 717 21.01 -11.47 14.66
CA SER A 717 21.49 -10.70 13.51
C SER A 717 22.35 -9.50 13.92
N PRO A 718 23.22 -8.97 13.02
CA PRO A 718 24.12 -7.86 13.34
C PRO A 718 23.46 -6.61 13.94
N TYR A 719 22.27 -6.22 13.45
CA TYR A 719 21.54 -5.02 13.90
C TYR A 719 20.90 -5.18 15.29
N GLU A 720 20.84 -6.40 15.83
CA GLU A 720 20.29 -6.68 17.15
C GLU A 720 21.36 -6.64 18.26
N ILE A 721 22.64 -6.62 17.88
CA ILE A 721 23.77 -6.70 18.79
C ILE A 721 24.18 -5.29 19.22
N PRO A 722 24.17 -4.97 20.53
CA PRO A 722 24.70 -3.70 21.03
C PRO A 722 26.17 -3.50 20.65
N ALA A 723 26.54 -2.28 20.25
CA ALA A 723 27.85 -1.97 19.69
C ALA A 723 29.02 -2.35 20.62
N GLU A 724 28.82 -2.21 21.94
CA GLU A 724 29.77 -2.54 22.99
C GLU A 724 30.00 -4.04 23.20
N LYS A 725 29.11 -4.90 22.68
CA LYS A 725 29.24 -6.37 22.77
C LYS A 725 30.03 -6.96 21.62
N TYR A 726 30.37 -6.18 20.58
CA TYR A 726 31.16 -6.68 19.46
C TYR A 726 32.62 -6.99 19.84
N THR A 727 33.08 -8.17 19.43
CA THR A 727 34.49 -8.52 19.27
C THR A 727 34.75 -8.84 17.80
N GLN A 728 36.03 -8.92 17.38
CA GLN A 728 36.34 -9.29 16.00
C GLN A 728 35.73 -10.64 15.61
N LYS A 729 35.71 -11.62 16.53
CA LYS A 729 35.11 -12.94 16.25
C LYS A 729 33.60 -12.87 16.07
N ILE A 730 32.92 -12.06 16.88
CA ILE A 730 31.48 -11.84 16.75
C ILE A 730 31.18 -11.19 15.40
N ALA A 731 31.92 -10.14 15.04
CA ALA A 731 31.80 -9.49 13.74
C ALA A 731 32.03 -10.46 12.57
N ASP A 732 33.11 -11.27 12.63
CA ASP A 732 33.43 -12.27 11.61
C ASP A 732 32.31 -13.30 11.44
N THR A 733 31.72 -13.76 12.54
CA THR A 733 30.67 -14.78 12.54
C THR A 733 29.33 -14.21 12.06
N ALA A 734 28.97 -13.03 12.57
CA ALA A 734 27.75 -12.31 12.19
C ALA A 734 27.76 -11.95 10.70
N PHE A 735 28.87 -11.42 10.19
CA PHE A 735 29.03 -11.15 8.76
C PHE A 735 29.00 -12.42 7.91
N LYS A 736 29.58 -13.52 8.39
CA LYS A 736 29.56 -14.80 7.66
C LYS A 736 28.12 -15.31 7.48
N ARG A 737 27.27 -15.10 8.49
CA ARG A 737 25.87 -15.51 8.53
C ARG A 737 24.99 -14.58 7.69
N ASP A 738 25.00 -13.29 7.99
CA ASP A 738 24.17 -12.26 7.37
C ASP A 738 25.03 -11.14 6.75
N PRO A 739 25.70 -11.42 5.61
CA PRO A 739 26.63 -10.45 5.03
C PRO A 739 25.95 -9.15 4.57
N ILE A 740 24.64 -9.17 4.27
CA ILE A 740 23.87 -7.99 3.84
C ILE A 740 23.83 -6.88 4.91
N HIS A 741 23.95 -7.20 6.20
CA HIS A 741 23.88 -6.22 7.30
C HIS A 741 25.27 -5.69 7.70
N LEU A 742 26.16 -5.46 6.72
CA LEU A 742 27.52 -4.97 6.99
C LEU A 742 27.52 -3.61 7.71
N SER A 743 26.60 -2.72 7.35
CA SER A 743 26.44 -1.39 7.95
C SER A 743 26.09 -1.42 9.44
N SER A 744 25.51 -2.52 9.92
CA SER A 744 25.18 -2.73 11.34
C SER A 744 26.38 -3.18 12.19
N ILE A 745 27.48 -3.60 11.57
CA ILE A 745 28.70 -3.99 12.29
C ILE A 745 29.51 -2.72 12.59
N PRO A 746 29.96 -2.50 13.84
CA PRO A 746 30.75 -1.32 14.16
C PRO A 746 32.01 -1.22 13.30
N ARG A 747 32.25 -0.04 12.71
CA ARG A 747 33.32 0.23 11.74
C ARG A 747 34.71 -0.33 12.14
N PRO A 748 35.16 -0.28 13.40
CA PRO A 748 36.46 -0.84 13.80
C PRO A 748 36.63 -2.35 13.55
N PHE A 749 35.54 -3.10 13.43
CA PHE A 749 35.56 -4.55 13.20
C PHE A 749 35.36 -4.94 11.73
N ILE A 750 35.04 -4.00 10.84
CA ILE A 750 34.91 -4.26 9.41
C ILE A 750 36.32 -4.40 8.81
N THR A 751 36.62 -5.57 8.25
CA THR A 751 37.95 -5.87 7.68
C THR A 751 37.97 -5.72 6.15
N PRO A 752 39.16 -5.55 5.52
CA PRO A 752 39.27 -5.58 4.06
C PRO A 752 38.69 -6.84 3.41
N VAL A 753 38.80 -7.99 4.08
CA VAL A 753 38.25 -9.26 3.58
C VAL A 753 36.71 -9.24 3.58
N MET A 754 36.09 -8.64 4.59
CA MET A 754 34.63 -8.43 4.60
C MET A 754 34.21 -7.51 3.46
N ALA A 755 34.90 -6.39 3.29
CA ALA A 755 34.62 -5.41 2.23
C ALA A 755 34.71 -6.03 0.82
N GLU A 756 35.75 -6.84 0.54
CA GLU A 756 35.88 -7.54 -0.74
C GLU A 756 34.75 -8.56 -0.96
N ARG A 757 34.42 -9.36 0.05
CA ARG A 757 33.34 -10.35 -0.04
C ARG A 757 31.99 -9.67 -0.23
N PHE A 758 31.72 -8.60 0.51
CA PHE A 758 30.50 -7.82 0.41
C PHE A 758 30.34 -7.21 -0.97
N ALA A 759 31.36 -6.50 -1.47
CA ALA A 759 31.31 -5.90 -2.81
C ALA A 759 31.14 -6.92 -3.95
N GLY A 760 31.59 -8.17 -3.76
CA GLY A 760 31.35 -9.25 -4.73
C GLY A 760 29.94 -9.87 -4.68
N GLN A 761 29.21 -9.72 -3.56
CA GLN A 761 27.86 -10.28 -3.37
C GLN A 761 26.75 -9.23 -3.49
N TYR A 762 27.03 -8.01 -3.02
CA TYR A 762 26.11 -6.90 -2.87
C TYR A 762 26.71 -5.63 -3.50
N ALA A 763 27.09 -5.74 -4.78
CA ALA A 763 27.83 -4.70 -5.51
C ALA A 763 27.16 -3.31 -5.46
N ASP A 764 25.83 -3.28 -5.51
CA ASP A 764 25.05 -2.03 -5.59
C ASP A 764 24.90 -1.32 -4.22
N MET A 765 25.31 -1.98 -3.13
CA MET A 765 25.32 -1.43 -1.76
C MET A 765 26.72 -0.97 -1.33
N LEU A 766 27.56 -0.52 -2.28
CA LEU A 766 28.93 -0.10 -1.99
C LEU A 766 29.05 1.01 -0.93
N HIS A 767 27.98 1.78 -0.69
CA HIS A 767 27.92 2.79 0.36
C HIS A 767 28.05 2.21 1.79
N ASP A 768 27.65 0.95 2.01
CA ASP A 768 27.79 0.26 3.31
C ASP A 768 29.23 -0.13 3.63
N VAL A 769 30.11 -0.16 2.62
CA VAL A 769 31.53 -0.40 2.83
C VAL A 769 32.19 0.92 3.27
N PRO A 770 32.91 0.95 4.42
CA PRO A 770 33.64 2.15 4.84
C PRO A 770 34.58 2.66 3.73
N LEU A 771 34.62 3.97 3.51
CA LEU A 771 35.39 4.62 2.45
C LEU A 771 36.87 4.25 2.48
N ALA A 772 37.43 4.13 3.68
CA ALA A 772 38.82 3.70 3.89
C ALA A 772 39.12 2.30 3.33
N LEU A 773 38.10 1.45 3.19
CA LEU A 773 38.19 0.08 2.67
C LEU A 773 37.75 -0.05 1.21
N ARG A 774 37.22 1.01 0.58
CA ARG A 774 36.92 1.08 -0.87
C ARG A 774 38.20 1.17 -1.70
N SER A 775 38.97 0.08 -1.69
CA SER A 775 40.18 -0.09 -2.50
C SER A 775 39.85 -0.30 -3.98
N GLU A 776 40.85 -0.13 -4.85
CA GLU A 776 40.71 -0.45 -6.29
C GLU A 776 40.13 -1.86 -6.50
N ARG A 777 40.56 -2.83 -5.69
CA ARG A 777 40.09 -4.22 -5.75
C ARG A 777 38.60 -4.35 -5.38
N VAL A 778 38.16 -3.69 -4.32
CA VAL A 778 36.75 -3.69 -3.85
C VAL A 778 35.86 -3.03 -4.91
N CYS A 779 36.26 -1.86 -5.42
CA CYS A 779 35.51 -1.17 -6.47
C CYS A 779 35.45 -1.99 -7.77
N ALA A 780 36.53 -2.67 -8.15
CA ALA A 780 36.54 -3.55 -9.31
C ALA A 780 35.70 -4.83 -9.13
N LEU A 781 35.52 -5.31 -7.89
CA LEU A 781 34.60 -6.40 -7.59
C LEU A 781 33.14 -5.92 -7.72
N ALA A 782 32.81 -4.78 -7.14
CA ALA A 782 31.49 -4.17 -7.28
C ALA A 782 31.14 -3.96 -8.76
N ALA A 783 32.03 -3.33 -9.53
CA ALA A 783 31.84 -3.11 -10.96
C ALA A 783 31.63 -4.39 -11.79
N ARG A 784 32.07 -5.58 -11.34
CA ARG A 784 31.85 -6.83 -12.09
C ARG A 784 30.50 -7.49 -11.84
N HIS A 785 29.92 -7.22 -10.67
CA HIS A 785 28.75 -7.93 -10.16
C HIS A 785 27.52 -7.02 -10.03
N SER A 786 27.67 -5.74 -10.38
CA SER A 786 26.63 -4.72 -10.37
C SER A 786 25.62 -4.94 -11.50
N TRP A 787 24.35 -4.62 -11.24
CA TRP A 787 23.23 -4.79 -12.18
C TRP A 787 22.72 -3.45 -12.77
N ASP A 788 23.44 -2.35 -12.56
CA ASP A 788 22.89 -1.17 -11.90
C ASP A 788 22.44 0.03 -12.76
N GLU A 789 21.35 0.64 -12.26
CA GLU A 789 20.74 1.97 -12.50
C GLU A 789 21.53 3.14 -11.82
N GLY A 790 22.87 3.13 -11.85
CA GLY A 790 23.71 4.25 -11.38
C GLY A 790 23.99 4.38 -9.86
N LYS A 791 23.62 3.41 -9.03
CA LYS A 791 23.76 3.38 -7.57
C LYS A 791 25.17 3.06 -7.06
N TYR A 792 25.98 2.20 -7.68
CA TYR A 792 27.30 1.83 -7.14
C TYR A 792 28.39 2.85 -7.47
N PHE A 793 28.41 3.34 -8.72
CA PHE A 793 29.57 4.07 -9.27
C PHE A 793 29.77 5.43 -8.58
N ARG A 794 28.67 6.09 -8.18
CA ARG A 794 28.71 7.31 -7.36
C ARG A 794 29.44 7.15 -6.02
N HIS A 795 29.54 5.93 -5.50
CA HIS A 795 30.22 5.63 -4.23
C HIS A 795 31.69 5.20 -4.41
N VAL A 796 32.18 5.07 -5.65
CA VAL A 796 33.57 4.76 -5.98
C VAL A 796 34.43 6.01 -5.77
N PRO A 797 35.54 5.96 -4.99
CA PRO A 797 36.45 7.09 -4.84
C PRO A 797 36.96 7.64 -6.17
N LEU A 798 37.08 8.96 -6.31
CA LEU A 798 37.43 9.64 -7.58
C LEU A 798 38.76 9.12 -8.15
N ARG A 799 39.75 8.88 -7.28
CA ARG A 799 41.05 8.30 -7.66
C ARG A 799 40.98 6.94 -8.37
N TRP A 800 39.85 6.22 -8.24
CA TRP A 800 39.62 4.93 -8.89
C TRP A 800 38.72 5.03 -10.12
N ARG A 801 38.17 6.20 -10.44
CA ARG A 801 37.33 6.45 -11.61
C ARG A 801 38.15 6.76 -12.87
N GLY A 802 39.14 5.92 -13.18
CA GLY A 802 39.89 6.03 -14.43
C GLY A 802 39.04 5.74 -15.66
N VAL A 803 39.59 6.00 -16.86
CA VAL A 803 38.89 5.82 -18.15
C VAL A 803 38.23 4.44 -18.29
N GLU A 804 38.95 3.35 -18.01
CA GLU A 804 38.34 2.00 -18.12
C GLU A 804 37.25 1.76 -17.08
N ALA A 805 37.38 2.29 -15.87
CA ALA A 805 36.37 2.13 -14.83
C ALA A 805 35.08 2.87 -15.19
N CYS A 806 35.20 4.08 -15.76
CA CYS A 806 34.06 4.84 -16.28
C CYS A 806 33.38 4.11 -17.45
N ILE A 807 34.15 3.55 -18.39
CA ILE A 807 33.61 2.75 -19.49
C ILE A 807 32.84 1.53 -18.97
N GLN A 808 33.37 0.84 -17.95
CA GLN A 808 32.66 -0.28 -17.33
C GLN A 808 31.35 0.19 -16.68
N ALA A 809 31.37 1.28 -15.91
CA ALA A 809 30.17 1.83 -15.28
C ALA A 809 29.09 2.20 -16.31
N LEU A 810 29.46 2.85 -17.41
CA LEU A 810 28.54 3.20 -18.49
C LEU A 810 27.89 1.98 -19.16
N LYS A 811 28.60 0.85 -19.23
CA LYS A 811 28.03 -0.42 -19.74
C LYS A 811 26.96 -1.02 -18.83
N HIS A 812 26.95 -0.65 -17.54
CA HIS A 812 25.87 -1.04 -16.62
C HIS A 812 24.65 -0.11 -16.75
N SER A 813 24.88 1.21 -16.72
CA SER A 813 23.86 2.22 -17.01
C SER A 813 24.49 3.49 -17.63
N PRO A 814 23.85 4.09 -18.66
CA PRO A 814 24.20 5.40 -19.20
C PRO A 814 24.17 6.54 -18.16
N ASP A 815 23.34 6.43 -17.11
CA ASP A 815 23.19 7.46 -16.06
C ASP A 815 24.49 7.67 -15.25
N ASN A 816 25.44 6.73 -15.36
CA ASN A 816 26.76 6.88 -14.77
C ASN A 816 27.62 7.99 -15.40
N ALA A 817 27.16 8.61 -16.50
CA ALA A 817 27.83 9.73 -17.15
C ALA A 817 28.07 10.92 -16.20
N ASP A 818 27.12 11.21 -15.31
CA ASP A 818 27.21 12.32 -14.34
C ASP A 818 28.33 12.15 -13.31
N PHE A 819 28.82 10.92 -13.13
CA PHE A 819 29.84 10.59 -12.14
C PHE A 819 31.26 10.47 -12.72
N ILE A 820 31.43 10.74 -14.03
CA ILE A 820 32.72 10.68 -14.71
C ILE A 820 33.55 11.95 -14.39
N PRO A 821 34.80 11.82 -13.91
CA PRO A 821 35.67 12.98 -13.70
C PRO A 821 35.81 13.80 -15.00
N ARG A 822 35.74 15.12 -14.89
CA ARG A 822 35.74 16.00 -16.07
C ARG A 822 36.98 15.80 -16.95
N GLU A 823 38.12 15.52 -16.33
CA GLU A 823 39.39 15.24 -17.01
C GLU A 823 39.37 13.95 -17.86
N HIS A 824 38.43 13.05 -17.63
CA HIS A 824 38.30 11.78 -18.33
C HIS A 824 37.14 11.74 -19.32
N LEU A 825 36.19 12.68 -19.23
CA LEU A 825 34.96 12.70 -20.03
C LEU A 825 35.22 12.50 -21.53
N HIS A 826 36.08 13.34 -22.12
CA HIS A 826 36.42 13.22 -23.55
C HIS A 826 37.03 11.86 -23.91
N ALA A 827 38.01 11.38 -23.13
CA ALA A 827 38.72 10.14 -23.41
C ALA A 827 37.84 8.89 -23.27
N VAL A 828 36.86 8.91 -22.36
CA VAL A 828 35.89 7.83 -22.17
C VAL A 828 35.00 7.69 -23.41
N PHE A 829 34.37 8.79 -23.84
CA PHE A 829 33.45 8.76 -24.98
C PHE A 829 34.16 8.59 -26.31
N ASP A 830 35.38 9.13 -26.48
CA ASP A 830 36.20 8.87 -27.66
C ASP A 830 36.48 7.37 -27.85
N ARG A 831 36.85 6.68 -26.77
CA ARG A 831 37.12 5.25 -26.81
C ARG A 831 35.86 4.38 -27.01
N LEU A 832 34.71 4.83 -26.49
CA LEU A 832 33.42 4.18 -26.76
C LEU A 832 33.01 4.32 -28.23
N ILE A 833 33.25 5.47 -28.85
CA ILE A 833 33.01 5.69 -30.28
C ILE A 833 33.94 4.81 -31.12
N GLU A 834 35.23 4.70 -30.78
CA GLU A 834 36.18 3.83 -31.50
C GLU A 834 35.80 2.35 -31.48
N ARG A 835 35.14 1.90 -30.40
CA ARG A 835 34.77 0.50 -30.16
C ARG A 835 33.27 0.26 -30.20
N HIS A 836 32.52 1.14 -30.86
CA HIS A 836 31.08 1.06 -30.95
C HIS A 836 30.63 -0.23 -31.66
N ASP A 837 29.73 -0.98 -31.02
CA ASP A 837 29.17 -2.24 -31.50
C ASP A 837 27.63 -2.27 -31.41
N GLY A 838 27.01 -1.09 -31.30
CA GLY A 838 25.56 -0.94 -31.14
C GLY A 838 25.06 -1.01 -29.69
N GLU A 839 25.94 -1.08 -28.68
CA GLU A 839 25.53 -0.98 -27.27
C GLU A 839 24.92 0.39 -26.89
N PHE A 840 25.43 1.49 -27.47
CA PHE A 840 25.00 2.88 -27.17
C PHE A 840 24.47 3.61 -28.41
N ALA A 841 23.65 4.65 -28.22
CA ALA A 841 23.25 5.55 -29.31
C ALA A 841 24.44 6.39 -29.74
N LEU A 842 24.74 6.40 -31.04
CA LEU A 842 25.93 7.05 -31.55
C LEU A 842 25.82 8.58 -31.42
N GLY A 843 24.63 9.16 -31.61
CA GLY A 843 24.32 10.56 -31.37
C GLY A 843 24.67 11.00 -29.95
N TRP A 844 24.14 10.33 -28.94
CA TRP A 844 24.46 10.56 -27.53
C TRP A 844 25.98 10.50 -27.25
N LEU A 845 26.69 9.49 -27.77
CA LEU A 845 28.15 9.41 -27.59
C LEU A 845 28.90 10.63 -28.15
N TYR A 846 28.50 11.13 -29.33
CA TYR A 846 29.09 12.33 -29.92
C TYR A 846 28.77 13.59 -29.11
N CYS A 847 27.53 13.72 -28.62
CA CYS A 847 27.13 14.82 -27.72
C CYS A 847 28.03 14.85 -26.47
N GLN A 848 28.19 13.71 -25.81
CA GLN A 848 29.01 13.60 -24.59
C GLN A 848 30.51 13.80 -24.85
N ARG A 849 31.06 13.29 -25.97
CA ARG A 849 32.44 13.56 -26.36
C ARG A 849 32.67 15.05 -26.65
N GLY A 850 31.69 15.70 -27.28
CA GLY A 850 31.70 17.14 -27.57
C GLY A 850 31.73 17.98 -26.29
N LEU A 851 30.91 17.62 -25.30
CA LEU A 851 30.96 18.23 -23.96
C LEU A 851 32.34 18.03 -23.31
N GLY A 852 32.90 16.83 -23.38
CA GLY A 852 34.26 16.56 -22.91
C GLY A 852 35.34 17.40 -23.60
N ALA A 853 35.23 17.59 -24.92
CA ALA A 853 36.16 18.44 -25.67
C ALA A 853 36.06 19.91 -25.24
N LEU A 854 34.85 20.39 -24.96
CA LEU A 854 34.60 21.74 -24.49
C LEU A 854 35.15 21.98 -23.08
N VAL A 855 34.96 21.03 -22.17
CA VAL A 855 35.57 21.03 -20.83
C VAL A 855 37.10 21.06 -20.92
N GLY A 856 37.67 20.33 -21.88
CA GLY A 856 39.10 20.37 -22.22
C GLY A 856 39.57 21.65 -22.93
N GLY A 857 38.69 22.62 -23.15
CA GLY A 857 39.00 23.91 -23.79
C GLY A 857 39.10 23.88 -25.33
N ASN A 858 38.66 22.80 -25.97
CA ASN A 858 38.72 22.62 -27.42
C ASN A 858 37.34 22.85 -28.07
N LEU A 859 36.98 24.14 -28.24
CA LEU A 859 35.71 24.56 -28.82
C LEU A 859 35.47 23.98 -30.22
N GLU A 860 36.48 23.99 -31.10
CA GLU A 860 36.28 23.57 -32.50
C GLU A 860 36.03 22.05 -32.62
N ALA A 861 36.65 21.23 -31.76
CA ALA A 861 36.34 19.80 -31.70
C ALA A 861 34.92 19.55 -31.16
N ALA A 862 34.50 20.29 -30.12
CA ALA A 862 33.14 20.20 -29.59
C ALA A 862 32.09 20.56 -30.65
N LEU A 863 32.29 21.67 -31.38
CA LEU A 863 31.40 22.10 -32.45
C LEU A 863 31.32 21.07 -33.58
N ALA A 864 32.45 20.43 -33.94
CA ALA A 864 32.47 19.39 -34.96
C ALA A 864 31.63 18.15 -34.59
N ASP A 865 31.65 17.75 -33.32
CA ASP A 865 30.84 16.64 -32.82
C ASP A 865 29.34 16.98 -32.82
N PHE A 866 28.96 18.18 -32.34
CA PHE A 866 27.56 18.62 -32.40
C PHE A 866 27.08 18.76 -33.85
N ASP A 867 27.91 19.29 -34.76
CA ASP A 867 27.57 19.37 -36.18
C ASP A 867 27.43 18.00 -36.85
N HIS A 868 28.19 17.01 -36.40
CA HIS A 868 28.06 15.64 -36.88
C HIS A 868 26.66 15.06 -36.56
N VAL A 869 26.18 15.22 -35.33
CA VAL A 869 24.83 14.78 -34.91
C VAL A 869 23.74 15.52 -35.68
N LEU A 870 23.86 16.84 -35.81
CA LEU A 870 22.87 17.66 -36.51
C LEU A 870 22.81 17.37 -38.02
N GLY A 871 23.92 16.94 -38.62
CA GLY A 871 24.04 16.62 -40.05
C GLY A 871 23.58 15.21 -40.44
N ALA A 872 23.30 14.31 -39.48
CA ALA A 872 22.88 12.94 -39.77
C ALA A 872 21.48 12.88 -40.44
N PRO A 873 21.16 11.87 -41.27
CA PRO A 873 19.83 11.71 -41.88
C PRO A 873 18.74 11.39 -40.84
N GLN A 874 17.53 11.94 -41.01
CA GLN A 874 16.44 11.87 -40.04
C GLN A 874 15.71 10.51 -40.08
N PRO A 875 15.43 9.85 -38.92
CA PRO A 875 14.65 8.62 -38.88
C PRO A 875 13.16 8.86 -39.18
N ALA A 876 12.46 7.83 -39.66
CA ALA A 876 11.11 7.95 -40.23
C ALA A 876 9.95 8.02 -39.20
N ARG A 877 10.22 8.08 -37.89
CA ARG A 877 9.20 8.19 -36.82
C ARG A 877 9.73 8.99 -35.62
N PRO A 878 8.93 9.89 -35.01
CA PRO A 878 9.28 10.56 -33.76
C PRO A 878 9.08 9.63 -32.55
N SER A 879 10.03 9.61 -31.61
CA SER A 879 9.82 9.14 -30.23
C SER A 879 9.11 10.22 -29.42
N GLY A 880 8.24 9.82 -28.49
CA GLY A 880 7.53 10.74 -27.61
C GLY A 880 8.39 11.18 -26.43
N LEU A 881 8.08 12.34 -25.88
CA LEU A 881 8.78 13.13 -24.85
C LEU A 881 8.96 12.47 -23.45
N LEU A 882 8.86 11.14 -23.31
CA LEU A 882 8.93 10.42 -22.02
C LEU A 882 10.01 9.31 -21.98
N GLY A 883 10.89 9.23 -22.99
CA GLY A 883 11.92 8.20 -23.10
C GLY A 883 13.15 8.37 -22.20
N SER A 884 13.39 9.57 -21.68
CA SER A 884 14.62 9.93 -20.95
C SER A 884 14.61 9.60 -19.44
N LEU A 885 13.50 9.12 -18.88
CA LEU A 885 13.42 8.75 -17.45
C LEU A 885 13.78 7.29 -17.16
N PHE A 886 13.81 6.42 -18.16
CA PHE A 886 14.05 4.98 -17.97
C PHE A 886 15.02 4.45 -19.02
N GLY A 887 16.32 4.64 -18.79
CA GLY A 887 17.44 4.28 -19.65
C GLY A 887 17.62 2.79 -19.98
N ARG A 888 16.60 2.11 -20.52
CA ARG A 888 16.75 0.81 -21.19
C ARG A 888 16.15 0.84 -22.59
N ARG A 889 16.96 0.45 -23.57
CA ARG A 889 16.54 0.29 -24.97
C ARG A 889 15.49 -0.82 -25.15
N PRO A 890 14.41 -0.56 -25.90
CA PRO A 890 13.81 -1.52 -26.81
C PRO A 890 14.78 -1.79 -27.98
N ALA A 891 14.82 -3.01 -28.51
CA ALA A 891 15.86 -3.54 -29.39
C ALA A 891 16.04 -2.89 -30.80
N GLN A 892 15.50 -1.70 -31.09
CA GLN A 892 15.58 -1.06 -32.43
C GLN A 892 15.48 0.48 -32.42
N THR A 893 16.40 1.22 -31.78
CA THR A 893 16.54 2.69 -32.02
C THR A 893 17.64 3.00 -33.03
N ALA A 894 17.48 4.09 -33.79
CA ALA A 894 18.44 4.55 -34.80
C ALA A 894 19.71 5.11 -34.14
N ASP A 895 20.84 5.09 -34.85
CA ASP A 895 22.12 5.65 -34.34
C ASP A 895 22.06 7.16 -34.03
N PHE A 896 21.04 7.87 -34.54
CA PHE A 896 20.80 9.29 -34.34
C PHE A 896 19.28 9.56 -34.34
N ASP A 897 18.70 9.86 -33.18
CA ASP A 897 17.27 10.19 -33.05
C ASP A 897 17.03 11.72 -32.95
N ASP A 898 15.78 12.12 -32.68
CA ASP A 898 15.42 13.54 -32.56
C ASP A 898 15.86 14.12 -31.21
N GLU A 899 15.95 13.31 -30.15
CA GLU A 899 16.41 13.69 -28.81
C GLU A 899 17.91 14.04 -28.82
N ASP A 900 18.75 13.19 -29.43
CA ASP A 900 20.18 13.44 -29.64
C ASP A 900 20.45 14.79 -30.31
N ARG A 901 19.56 15.18 -31.25
CA ARG A 901 19.69 16.43 -32.00
C ARG A 901 19.24 17.63 -31.19
N GLU A 902 18.25 17.48 -30.33
CA GLU A 902 17.83 18.52 -29.40
C GLU A 902 18.95 18.81 -28.40
N GLU A 903 19.56 17.77 -27.83
CA GLU A 903 20.76 17.89 -27.00
C GLU A 903 21.92 18.55 -27.75
N ALA A 904 22.22 18.10 -28.97
CA ALA A 904 23.28 18.71 -29.78
C ALA A 904 23.02 20.20 -30.08
N ARG A 905 21.76 20.61 -30.33
CA ARG A 905 21.40 22.03 -30.53
C ARG A 905 21.61 22.82 -29.25
N PHE A 906 21.17 22.28 -28.12
CA PHE A 906 21.30 22.91 -26.81
C PHE A 906 22.78 23.10 -26.44
N TYR A 907 23.59 22.04 -26.48
CA TYR A 907 25.01 22.09 -26.16
C TYR A 907 25.80 22.98 -27.13
N LYS A 908 25.47 22.97 -28.42
CA LYS A 908 26.08 23.87 -29.41
C LYS A 908 25.74 25.33 -29.15
N ALA A 909 24.48 25.64 -28.84
CA ALA A 909 24.06 27.00 -28.49
C ALA A 909 24.80 27.48 -27.23
N TRP A 910 24.85 26.63 -26.20
CA TRP A 910 25.57 26.91 -24.96
C TRP A 910 27.06 27.19 -25.19
N ALA A 911 27.74 26.32 -25.96
CA ALA A 911 29.15 26.47 -26.28
C ALA A 911 29.45 27.77 -27.04
N LEU A 912 28.61 28.14 -28.01
CA LEU A 912 28.79 29.38 -28.77
C LEU A 912 28.61 30.61 -27.87
N LEU A 913 27.56 30.64 -27.05
CA LEU A 913 27.28 31.76 -26.14
C LEU A 913 28.39 31.95 -25.10
N ARG A 914 28.85 30.87 -24.46
CA ARG A 914 29.93 30.92 -23.45
C ARG A 914 31.25 31.46 -24.02
N HIS A 915 31.47 31.27 -25.32
CA HIS A 915 32.64 31.75 -26.04
C HIS A 915 32.40 33.04 -26.85
N GLY A 916 31.27 33.73 -26.64
CA GLY A 916 30.96 35.03 -27.25
C GLY A 916 30.71 34.98 -28.76
N ARG A 917 30.29 33.82 -29.30
CA ARG A 917 29.94 33.63 -30.71
C ARG A 917 28.42 33.72 -30.93
N PRO A 918 27.96 34.17 -32.10
CA PRO A 918 26.53 34.26 -32.40
C PRO A 918 25.88 32.88 -32.48
N ALA A 919 24.67 32.74 -31.93
CA ALA A 919 23.89 31.50 -31.88
C ALA A 919 22.40 31.69 -32.25
N ASP A 920 22.05 32.81 -32.91
CA ASP A 920 20.66 33.26 -33.12
C ASP A 920 19.76 32.22 -33.79
N GLU A 921 20.29 31.51 -34.80
CA GLU A 921 19.54 30.46 -35.52
C GLU A 921 19.26 29.22 -34.67
N LEU A 922 20.12 28.92 -33.69
CA LEU A 922 19.92 27.84 -32.73
C LEU A 922 18.92 28.26 -31.65
N LEU A 923 19.06 29.48 -31.12
CA LEU A 923 18.18 30.04 -30.10
C LEU A 923 16.71 30.14 -30.55
N ALA A 924 16.49 30.39 -31.84
CA ALA A 924 15.14 30.43 -32.43
C ALA A 924 14.45 29.04 -32.47
N ARG A 925 15.22 27.95 -32.32
CA ARG A 925 14.72 26.57 -32.36
C ARG A 925 14.60 25.92 -30.99
N LEU A 926 15.15 26.55 -29.95
CA LEU A 926 14.96 26.13 -28.57
C LEU A 926 13.62 26.68 -28.06
N ASP A 927 12.96 25.94 -27.18
CA ASP A 927 11.79 26.44 -26.46
C ASP A 927 12.19 27.47 -25.37
N GLU A 928 11.20 27.96 -24.62
CA GLU A 928 11.43 28.94 -23.56
C GLU A 928 12.25 28.39 -22.39
N GLU A 929 11.99 27.14 -22.00
CA GLU A 929 12.67 26.46 -20.90
C GLU A 929 14.14 26.20 -21.26
N GLN A 930 14.39 25.62 -22.44
CA GLN A 930 15.72 25.38 -22.99
C GLN A 930 16.52 26.68 -23.11
N ARG A 931 15.91 27.79 -23.54
CA ARG A 931 16.60 29.09 -23.56
C ARG A 931 16.97 29.57 -22.17
N ALA A 932 16.09 29.42 -21.18
CA ALA A 932 16.39 29.78 -19.79
C ALA A 932 17.50 28.89 -19.19
N ASN A 933 17.55 27.62 -19.60
CA ASN A 933 18.53 26.64 -19.15
C ASN A 933 19.95 26.94 -19.66
N LEU A 934 20.11 27.61 -20.81
CA LEU A 934 21.44 27.96 -21.34
C LEU A 934 22.27 28.83 -20.40
N GLU A 935 21.65 29.72 -19.63
CA GLU A 935 22.40 30.58 -18.70
C GLU A 935 22.86 29.81 -17.46
N HIS A 936 22.13 28.77 -17.08
CA HIS A 936 22.31 28.02 -15.84
C HIS A 936 23.05 26.70 -16.02
N PHE A 937 23.07 26.17 -17.25
CA PHE A 937 23.71 24.91 -17.57
C PHE A 937 25.22 24.97 -17.33
N GLU A 938 25.70 24.04 -16.52
CA GLU A 938 27.11 23.74 -16.33
C GLU A 938 27.30 22.24 -16.20
N ILE A 939 28.44 21.74 -16.66
CA ILE A 939 28.83 20.35 -16.45
C ILE A 939 29.46 20.31 -15.06
N ALA A 940 28.82 19.75 -14.04
CA ALA A 940 29.35 19.68 -12.66
C ALA A 940 30.61 18.80 -12.58
N GLU A 941 31.46 19.01 -11.56
CA GLU A 941 32.53 18.06 -11.23
C GLU A 941 31.95 17.05 -10.25
N PRO A 942 32.12 15.73 -10.46
CA PRO A 942 31.66 14.76 -9.48
C PRO A 942 32.37 14.97 -8.14
N THR A 943 31.62 14.83 -7.05
CA THR A 943 32.12 14.98 -5.68
C THR A 943 32.82 13.70 -5.20
N GLU A 944 33.78 13.85 -4.29
CA GLU A 944 34.40 12.70 -3.61
C GLU A 944 33.35 12.04 -2.70
N PRO A 945 33.14 10.72 -2.77
CA PRO A 945 32.24 10.05 -1.85
C PRO A 945 32.76 10.16 -0.42
N CYS A 946 31.85 10.33 0.54
CA CYS A 946 32.15 10.35 1.96
C CYS A 946 31.44 9.20 2.70
N ASP A 947 31.90 8.90 3.91
CA ASP A 947 31.22 7.96 4.81
C ASP A 947 30.11 8.71 5.56
N PHE A 948 28.90 8.67 5.01
CA PHE A 948 27.74 9.38 5.54
C PHE A 948 26.59 8.41 5.83
N ASP A 949 26.08 8.46 7.07
CA ASP A 949 24.88 7.72 7.48
C ASP A 949 23.64 8.50 7.06
N GLN A 950 23.25 8.34 5.79
CA GLN A 950 22.13 9.07 5.21
C GLN A 950 20.81 8.69 5.89
N GLU A 951 20.56 7.40 6.12
CA GLU A 951 19.33 6.94 6.79
C GLU A 951 19.25 7.43 8.24
N GLY A 952 20.36 7.43 8.97
CA GLY A 952 20.42 8.00 10.32
C GLY A 952 20.25 9.52 10.36
N PHE A 953 20.68 10.23 9.32
CA PHE A 953 20.43 11.67 9.15
C PHE A 953 18.95 11.95 8.86
N GLU A 954 18.37 11.27 7.87
CA GLU A 954 16.98 11.45 7.44
C GLU A 954 16.00 11.14 8.57
N ARG A 955 16.17 10.01 9.28
CA ARG A 955 15.34 9.65 10.44
C ARG A 955 15.36 10.71 11.55
N ARG A 956 16.51 11.34 11.81
CA ARG A 956 16.62 12.40 12.82
C ARG A 956 15.92 13.66 12.38
N LEU A 957 16.09 14.05 11.12
CA LEU A 957 15.49 15.27 10.57
C LEU A 957 13.96 15.16 10.47
N GLU A 958 13.45 13.97 10.14
CA GLU A 958 12.02 13.66 10.14
C GLU A 958 11.44 13.63 11.56
N ALA A 959 12.12 12.96 12.50
CA ALA A 959 11.73 12.95 13.91
C ALA A 959 11.74 14.37 14.51
N ALA A 960 12.71 15.21 14.15
CA ALA A 960 12.77 16.60 14.55
C ALA A 960 11.58 17.40 13.97
N ALA A 961 11.26 17.23 12.68
CA ALA A 961 10.09 17.86 12.06
C ALA A 961 8.79 17.45 12.77
N GLN A 962 8.63 16.17 13.09
CA GLN A 962 7.44 15.66 13.78
C GLN A 962 7.31 16.25 15.19
N LEU A 963 8.41 16.30 15.96
CA LEU A 963 8.41 16.94 17.28
C LEU A 963 8.10 18.44 17.18
N GLY A 964 8.60 19.10 16.15
CA GLY A 964 8.29 20.50 15.84
C GLY A 964 6.81 20.72 15.56
N ARG A 965 6.18 19.88 14.74
CA ARG A 965 4.71 19.90 14.49
C ARG A 965 3.91 19.70 15.78
N ASN A 966 4.42 18.88 16.69
CA ASN A 966 3.80 18.60 17.99
C ASN A 966 4.05 19.69 19.05
N GLY A 967 4.86 20.72 18.75
CA GLY A 967 5.19 21.81 19.66
C GLY A 967 6.34 21.54 20.65
N ASP A 968 7.04 20.40 20.55
CA ASP A 968 8.21 20.09 21.39
C ASP A 968 9.51 20.59 20.75
N TYR A 969 9.65 21.92 20.69
CA TYR A 969 10.75 22.57 19.98
C TYR A 969 12.13 22.31 20.59
N ARG A 970 12.21 22.04 21.90
CA ARG A 970 13.50 21.75 22.58
C ARG A 970 14.04 20.40 22.10
N SER A 971 13.20 19.37 22.11
CA SER A 971 13.58 18.04 21.66
C SER A 971 13.81 17.99 20.14
N ALA A 972 13.00 18.73 19.37
CA ALA A 972 13.19 18.89 17.94
C ALA A 972 14.55 19.53 17.61
N HIS A 973 14.92 20.60 18.33
CA HIS A 973 16.23 21.24 18.19
C HIS A 973 17.38 20.28 18.48
N ASP A 974 17.31 19.50 19.55
CA ASP A 974 18.39 18.58 19.93
C ASP A 974 18.61 17.49 18.86
N LEU A 975 17.53 16.93 18.30
CA LEU A 975 17.64 15.97 17.18
C LEU A 975 18.18 16.60 15.90
N ALA A 976 17.74 17.82 15.56
CA ALA A 976 18.27 18.53 14.40
C ALA A 976 19.77 18.87 14.57
N ARG A 977 20.24 19.10 15.82
CA ARG A 977 21.67 19.26 16.12
C ARG A 977 22.46 17.98 15.94
N GLU A 978 21.90 16.84 16.32
CA GLU A 978 22.54 15.55 16.03
C GLU A 978 22.66 15.32 14.52
N ALA A 979 21.62 15.63 13.75
CA ALA A 979 21.67 15.55 12.29
C ALA A 979 22.72 16.49 11.69
N GLU A 980 22.81 17.73 12.19
CA GLU A 980 23.85 18.68 11.79
C GLU A 980 25.26 18.16 12.10
N ALA A 981 25.44 17.54 13.27
CA ALA A 981 26.72 16.95 13.67
C ALA A 981 27.14 15.83 12.69
N LEU A 982 26.21 14.99 12.23
CA LEU A 982 26.50 13.95 11.23
C LEU A 982 27.05 14.55 9.93
N LEU A 983 26.45 15.64 9.43
CA LEU A 983 26.95 16.33 8.22
C LEU A 983 28.34 16.95 8.45
N ARG A 984 28.56 17.59 9.61
CA ARG A 984 29.85 18.20 9.97
C ARG A 984 30.96 17.17 10.09
N GLU A 985 30.69 16.07 10.79
CA GLU A 985 31.66 14.99 11.00
C GLU A 985 32.02 14.28 9.69
N ALA A 986 31.04 14.09 8.81
CA ALA A 986 31.27 13.52 7.48
C ALA A 986 31.96 14.50 6.51
N GLY A 987 31.96 15.80 6.80
CA GLY A 987 32.39 16.84 5.86
C GLY A 987 31.54 16.86 4.59
N HIS A 988 30.24 16.59 4.72
CA HIS A 988 29.34 16.39 3.57
C HIS A 988 29.12 17.68 2.78
N GLY A 989 29.23 17.60 1.44
CA GLY A 989 29.18 18.77 0.55
C GLY A 989 27.81 19.11 -0.07
N ASP A 990 26.78 18.28 0.13
CA ASP A 990 25.46 18.53 -0.46
C ASP A 990 24.71 19.68 0.24
N HIS A 991 24.56 20.79 -0.47
CA HIS A 991 23.92 22.01 0.01
C HIS A 991 22.43 21.84 0.34
N HIS A 992 21.73 20.84 -0.21
CA HIS A 992 20.33 20.59 0.09
C HIS A 992 20.16 20.03 1.51
N LEU A 993 20.99 19.05 1.88
CA LEU A 993 20.96 18.48 3.24
C LEU A 993 21.29 19.56 4.28
N TRP A 994 22.27 20.43 3.97
CA TRP A 994 22.60 21.59 4.78
C TRP A 994 21.45 22.59 4.89
N ALA A 995 20.77 22.92 3.79
CA ALA A 995 19.62 23.81 3.79
C ALA A 995 18.49 23.28 4.69
N GLY A 996 18.17 21.99 4.59
CA GLY A 996 17.13 21.35 5.39
C GLY A 996 17.42 21.40 6.90
N VAL A 997 18.62 20.99 7.32
CA VAL A 997 18.96 20.95 8.76
C VAL A 997 19.11 22.34 9.37
N LEU A 998 19.75 23.27 8.66
CA LEU A 998 19.98 24.61 9.18
C LEU A 998 18.67 25.40 9.28
N ASP A 999 17.73 25.22 8.33
CA ASP A 999 16.43 25.89 8.41
C ASP A 999 15.57 25.36 9.56
N GLN A 1000 15.57 24.05 9.82
CA GLN A 1000 14.91 23.49 11.01
C GLN A 1000 15.51 24.04 12.31
N LEU A 1001 16.84 24.06 12.44
CA LEU A 1001 17.52 24.63 13.60
C LEU A 1001 17.18 26.11 13.79
N ARG A 1002 17.14 26.88 12.70
CA ARG A 1002 16.69 28.27 12.71
C ARG A 1002 15.25 28.35 13.19
N PHE A 1003 14.33 27.57 12.64
CA PHE A 1003 12.92 27.58 13.05
C PHE A 1003 12.78 27.28 14.55
N PHE A 1004 13.34 26.17 15.05
CA PHE A 1004 13.21 25.77 16.45
C PHE A 1004 13.84 26.76 17.43
N THR A 1005 15.01 27.32 17.13
CA THR A 1005 15.62 28.37 17.97
C THR A 1005 14.79 29.66 18.00
N GLY A 1006 14.05 29.94 16.92
CA GLY A 1006 13.08 31.03 16.87
C GLY A 1006 11.94 30.81 17.86
N GLU A 1007 11.29 29.64 17.81
CA GLU A 1007 10.18 29.25 18.68
C GLU A 1007 10.59 29.14 20.17
N LEU A 1008 11.83 28.70 20.44
CA LEU A 1008 12.40 28.66 21.79
C LEU A 1008 12.75 30.05 22.36
N GLY A 1009 12.70 31.11 21.55
CA GLY A 1009 13.07 32.46 21.96
C GLY A 1009 14.59 32.68 22.08
N GLU A 1010 15.42 31.82 21.49
CA GLU A 1010 16.89 31.87 21.58
C GLU A 1010 17.48 32.80 20.52
N HIS A 1011 17.24 34.10 20.70
CA HIS A 1011 17.42 35.09 19.64
C HIS A 1011 18.87 35.23 19.12
N GLU A 1012 19.88 35.17 19.98
CA GLU A 1012 21.29 35.29 19.56
C GLU A 1012 21.72 34.10 18.70
N GLU A 1013 21.30 32.90 19.10
CA GLU A 1013 21.62 31.66 18.41
C GLU A 1013 20.89 31.57 17.06
N ASN A 1014 19.61 31.93 17.05
CA ASN A 1014 18.81 32.02 15.84
C ASN A 1014 19.43 32.98 14.80
N GLN A 1015 19.95 34.13 15.23
CA GLN A 1015 20.67 35.06 14.35
C GLN A 1015 22.01 34.51 13.85
N ARG A 1016 22.74 33.76 14.69
CA ARG A 1016 23.98 33.07 14.29
C ARG A 1016 23.69 32.09 13.16
N LEU A 1017 22.66 31.25 13.31
CA LEU A 1017 22.23 30.29 12.31
C LEU A 1017 21.78 30.96 11.02
N CYS A 1018 21.04 32.07 11.08
CA CYS A 1018 20.67 32.82 9.87
C CYS A 1018 21.90 33.30 9.09
N ARG A 1019 22.94 33.81 9.77
CA ARG A 1019 24.18 34.22 9.10
C ARG A 1019 24.92 33.03 8.52
N GLU A 1020 24.93 31.90 9.22
CA GLU A 1020 25.53 30.66 8.74
C GLU A 1020 24.82 30.11 7.50
N ILE A 1021 23.49 30.14 7.44
CA ILE A 1021 22.72 29.80 6.23
C ILE A 1021 23.17 30.66 5.04
N LEU A 1022 23.29 31.97 5.24
CA LEU A 1022 23.69 32.89 4.17
C LEU A 1022 25.17 32.74 3.78
N GLU A 1023 26.06 32.40 4.72
CA GLU A 1023 27.46 32.11 4.43
C GLU A 1023 27.61 30.79 3.65
N HIS A 1024 26.89 29.75 4.07
CA HIS A 1024 26.98 28.41 3.49
C HIS A 1024 26.25 28.30 2.14
N LEU A 1025 25.08 28.93 2.01
CA LEU A 1025 24.22 28.84 0.82
C LEU A 1025 24.25 30.07 -0.08
N GLY A 1026 24.82 31.19 0.36
CA GLY A 1026 24.79 32.45 -0.40
C GLY A 1026 25.57 32.41 -1.72
N GLY A 1027 26.60 31.55 -1.80
CA GLY A 1027 27.36 31.29 -3.02
C GLY A 1027 26.82 30.16 -3.89
N VAL A 1028 25.80 29.43 -3.41
CA VAL A 1028 25.20 28.31 -4.13
C VAL A 1028 24.30 28.85 -5.23
N ARG A 1029 24.58 28.45 -6.46
CA ARG A 1029 23.77 28.81 -7.63
C ARG A 1029 22.63 27.80 -7.75
N ASP A 1030 21.44 28.20 -7.33
CA ASP A 1030 20.22 27.42 -7.45
C ASP A 1030 19.53 27.65 -8.81
N TRP A 1031 18.90 26.61 -9.35
CA TRP A 1031 18.21 26.63 -10.63
C TRP A 1031 16.73 27.04 -10.45
N PRO A 1032 16.25 28.12 -11.11
CA PRO A 1032 14.90 28.63 -10.86
C PRO A 1032 13.72 27.73 -11.28
N TYR A 1033 13.99 26.59 -11.92
CA TYR A 1033 12.97 25.64 -12.37
C TYR A 1033 13.13 24.25 -11.74
N LEU A 1034 14.14 24.06 -10.87
CA LEU A 1034 14.33 22.80 -10.16
C LEU A 1034 13.63 22.84 -8.81
N GLU A 1035 12.67 21.96 -8.59
CA GLU A 1035 11.90 21.90 -7.34
C GLU A 1035 12.79 21.61 -6.13
N ARG A 1036 13.77 20.71 -6.26
CA ARG A 1036 14.71 20.37 -5.18
C ARG A 1036 15.45 21.61 -4.62
N ASP A 1037 15.73 22.60 -5.48
CA ASP A 1037 16.40 23.84 -5.09
C ASP A 1037 15.49 24.81 -4.30
N ASN A 1038 14.17 24.57 -4.25
CA ASN A 1038 13.25 25.36 -3.44
C ASN A 1038 13.65 25.33 -1.96
N LEU A 1039 14.22 24.21 -1.48
CA LEU A 1039 14.71 24.10 -0.10
C LEU A 1039 15.81 25.14 0.20
N ILE A 1040 16.75 25.34 -0.73
CA ILE A 1040 17.84 26.31 -0.61
C ILE A 1040 17.28 27.75 -0.67
N ARG A 1041 16.35 28.01 -1.58
CA ARG A 1041 15.66 29.31 -1.70
C ARG A 1041 14.88 29.66 -0.44
N ALA A 1042 14.09 28.73 0.07
CA ALA A 1042 13.28 28.88 1.28
C ALA A 1042 14.15 29.17 2.51
N ALA A 1043 15.21 28.38 2.74
CA ALA A 1043 16.14 28.58 3.85
C ALA A 1043 16.79 29.97 3.81
N ARG A 1044 17.28 30.42 2.64
CA ARG A 1044 17.87 31.76 2.48
C ARG A 1044 16.84 32.87 2.71
N ARG A 1045 15.62 32.74 2.18
CA ARG A 1045 14.54 33.73 2.42
C ARG A 1045 14.16 33.81 3.89
N ALA A 1046 14.00 32.68 4.57
CA ALA A 1046 13.68 32.64 6.00
C ALA A 1046 14.79 33.28 6.85
N ALA A 1047 16.05 33.02 6.52
CA ALA A 1047 17.21 33.65 7.17
C ALA A 1047 17.23 35.18 6.96
N HIS A 1048 17.06 35.64 5.73
CA HIS A 1048 16.96 37.07 5.42
C HIS A 1048 15.78 37.73 6.15
N ASN A 1049 14.61 37.10 6.17
CA ASN A 1049 13.42 37.63 6.85
C ASN A 1049 13.67 37.83 8.35
N THR A 1050 14.26 36.82 8.99
CA THR A 1050 14.54 36.83 10.43
C THR A 1050 15.54 37.93 10.79
N LEU A 1051 16.62 38.09 9.99
CA LEU A 1051 17.60 39.16 10.18
C LEU A 1051 17.00 40.54 9.93
N ALA A 1052 16.21 40.70 8.86
CA ALA A 1052 15.52 41.96 8.55
C ALA A 1052 14.60 42.39 9.68
N TRP A 1053 13.80 41.46 10.20
CA TRP A 1053 12.88 41.71 11.32
C TRP A 1053 13.61 42.18 12.56
N ARG A 1054 14.72 41.53 12.94
CA ARG A 1054 15.46 41.88 14.15
C ARG A 1054 16.24 43.19 14.01
N LEU A 1055 16.88 43.41 12.87
CA LEU A 1055 17.63 44.65 12.63
C LEU A 1055 16.72 45.88 12.56
N ALA A 1056 15.44 45.70 12.19
CA ALA A 1056 14.45 46.77 12.23
C ALA A 1056 14.23 47.37 13.63
N ASP A 1057 14.54 46.63 14.70
CA ASP A 1057 14.46 47.12 16.08
C ASP A 1057 15.71 47.90 16.54
N SER A 1058 16.76 47.94 15.73
CA SER A 1058 17.97 48.71 16.04
C SER A 1058 17.78 50.21 15.77
N PRO A 1059 18.25 51.10 16.67
CA PRO A 1059 18.26 52.54 16.43
C PRO A 1059 19.42 53.00 15.51
N GLY A 1060 20.30 52.09 15.07
CA GLY A 1060 21.46 52.40 14.24
C GLY A 1060 21.11 52.58 12.76
N ALA A 1061 21.63 53.63 12.12
CA ALA A 1061 21.39 53.90 10.69
C ALA A 1061 21.98 52.80 9.78
N ASP A 1062 23.13 52.24 10.14
CA ASP A 1062 23.79 51.16 9.38
C ASP A 1062 23.03 49.83 9.51
N ASP A 1063 22.45 49.55 10.68
CA ASP A 1063 21.63 48.35 10.91
C ASP A 1063 20.30 48.42 10.14
N LEU A 1064 19.67 49.60 10.11
CA LEU A 1064 18.47 49.85 9.29
C LEU A 1064 18.77 49.76 7.78
N ALA A 1065 19.97 50.15 7.35
CA ALA A 1065 20.38 49.98 5.96
C ALA A 1065 20.53 48.50 5.59
N GLN A 1066 21.15 47.69 6.47
CA GLN A 1066 21.25 46.24 6.31
C GLN A 1066 19.88 45.55 6.38
N ALA A 1067 18.99 46.00 7.27
CA ALA A 1067 17.63 45.48 7.37
C ALA A 1067 16.87 45.63 6.05
N VAL A 1068 17.04 46.77 5.36
CA VAL A 1068 16.42 47.01 4.04
C VAL A 1068 16.99 46.09 2.97
N GLU A 1069 18.29 45.82 2.99
CA GLU A 1069 18.91 44.88 2.04
C GLU A 1069 18.35 43.46 2.23
N HIS A 1070 18.30 42.98 3.47
CA HIS A 1070 17.70 41.68 3.78
C HIS A 1070 16.21 41.62 3.43
N ALA A 1071 15.43 42.65 3.75
CA ALA A 1071 14.01 42.71 3.38
C ALA A 1071 13.82 42.59 1.86
N ARG A 1072 14.63 43.29 1.05
CA ARG A 1072 14.56 43.19 -0.41
C ARG A 1072 14.97 41.81 -0.93
N ALA A 1073 15.89 41.13 -0.26
CA ALA A 1073 16.30 39.77 -0.64
C ALA A 1073 15.15 38.75 -0.45
N THR A 1074 14.27 38.95 0.54
CA THR A 1074 13.10 38.06 0.75
C THR A 1074 12.07 38.10 -0.37
N LEU A 1075 12.01 39.19 -1.14
CA LEU A 1075 11.01 39.42 -2.19
C LEU A 1075 11.48 38.96 -3.58
N ARG A 1076 12.51 38.11 -3.64
CA ARG A 1076 12.94 37.42 -4.85
C ARG A 1076 12.40 36.00 -4.85
N PHE A 1077 11.78 35.60 -5.96
CA PHE A 1077 11.29 34.24 -6.18
C PHE A 1077 11.69 33.73 -7.55
N ALA A 1078 11.79 32.42 -7.66
CA ALA A 1078 12.01 31.72 -8.91
C ALA A 1078 10.68 31.51 -9.65
N PRO A 1079 10.68 31.39 -11.00
CA PRO A 1079 9.44 31.21 -11.77
C PRO A 1079 8.58 30.02 -11.31
N ILE A 1080 9.18 28.92 -10.86
CA ILE A 1080 8.45 27.74 -10.35
C ILE A 1080 7.73 27.98 -9.01
N GLU A 1081 8.15 28.95 -8.21
CA GLU A 1081 7.57 29.24 -6.88
C GLU A 1081 6.34 30.16 -6.96
N GLY A 1082 6.26 30.94 -8.05
CA GLY A 1082 5.25 31.99 -8.21
C GLY A 1082 5.36 33.13 -7.19
N GLU A 1083 4.55 34.17 -7.37
CA GLU A 1083 4.52 35.33 -6.46
C GLU A 1083 3.98 34.97 -5.06
N GLN A 1084 3.25 33.85 -4.94
CA GLN A 1084 2.70 33.40 -3.66
C GLN A 1084 3.77 33.14 -2.59
N ALA A 1085 4.95 32.64 -3.00
CA ALA A 1085 6.05 32.31 -2.10
C ALA A 1085 6.63 33.53 -1.35
N ILE A 1086 6.39 34.75 -1.82
CA ILE A 1086 6.90 35.97 -1.17
C ILE A 1086 5.85 36.73 -0.35
N LEU A 1087 4.57 36.32 -0.42
CA LEU A 1087 3.48 37.01 0.28
C LEU A 1087 3.70 37.15 1.79
N PRO A 1088 4.16 36.10 2.52
CA PRO A 1088 4.38 36.19 3.96
C PRO A 1088 5.45 37.22 4.37
N PHE A 1089 6.32 37.65 3.46
CA PHE A 1089 7.46 38.53 3.76
C PHE A 1089 7.17 40.01 3.51
N TYR A 1090 6.02 40.36 2.93
CA TYR A 1090 5.64 41.76 2.72
C TYR A 1090 5.45 42.53 4.03
N GLU A 1091 5.00 41.89 5.10
CA GLU A 1091 4.91 42.51 6.42
C GLU A 1091 6.27 43.00 6.91
N THR A 1092 7.27 42.11 6.91
CA THR A 1092 8.64 42.45 7.32
C THR A 1092 9.21 43.58 6.47
N ALA A 1093 9.02 43.52 5.14
CA ALA A 1093 9.50 44.56 4.24
C ALA A 1093 8.84 45.93 4.52
N ALA A 1094 7.52 45.95 4.73
CA ALA A 1094 6.79 47.16 5.07
C ALA A 1094 7.24 47.73 6.42
N ARG A 1095 7.36 46.89 7.45
CA ARG A 1095 7.84 47.26 8.79
C ARG A 1095 9.22 47.90 8.74
N VAL A 1096 10.18 47.22 8.10
CA VAL A 1096 11.56 47.70 7.95
C VAL A 1096 11.61 49.06 7.25
N LEU A 1097 10.85 49.22 6.16
CA LEU A 1097 10.88 50.45 5.36
C LEU A 1097 10.13 51.61 6.01
N LEU A 1098 9.06 51.35 6.76
CA LEU A 1098 8.39 52.37 7.58
C LEU A 1098 9.36 52.94 8.61
N ARG A 1099 10.14 52.10 9.28
CA ARG A 1099 11.16 52.53 10.25
C ARG A 1099 12.34 53.23 9.59
N ALA A 1100 12.83 52.69 8.47
CA ALA A 1100 13.87 53.34 7.69
C ALA A 1100 13.42 54.72 7.17
N ALA A 1101 12.14 54.89 6.84
CA ALA A 1101 11.57 56.16 6.40
C ALA A 1101 11.49 57.22 7.52
N GLN A 1102 11.46 56.81 8.79
CA GLN A 1102 11.57 57.74 9.93
C GLN A 1102 12.97 58.35 10.02
N ALA A 1103 14.01 57.59 9.66
CA ALA A 1103 15.40 58.03 9.64
C ALA A 1103 15.80 58.73 8.32
N ASP A 1104 15.25 58.27 7.19
CA ASP A 1104 15.49 58.78 5.84
C ASP A 1104 14.15 58.96 5.10
N PRO A 1105 13.55 60.17 5.12
CA PRO A 1105 12.26 60.44 4.49
C PRO A 1105 12.19 60.12 2.98
N ALA A 1106 13.32 59.97 2.29
CA ALA A 1106 13.35 59.58 0.88
C ALA A 1106 12.81 58.16 0.64
N ARG A 1107 12.76 57.31 1.68
CA ARG A 1107 12.27 55.92 1.61
C ARG A 1107 10.76 55.81 1.82
N ALA A 1108 10.07 56.91 2.15
CA ALA A 1108 8.63 56.91 2.39
C ALA A 1108 7.84 56.39 1.17
N ASP A 1109 8.21 56.78 -0.04
CA ASP A 1109 7.55 56.29 -1.27
C ASP A 1109 7.72 54.78 -1.48
N GLU A 1110 8.84 54.22 -1.06
CA GLU A 1110 9.10 52.78 -1.15
C GLU A 1110 8.25 52.01 -0.13
N ALA A 1111 8.13 52.52 1.10
CA ALA A 1111 7.26 51.94 2.12
C ALA A 1111 5.79 51.89 1.66
N ARG A 1112 5.30 52.95 1.02
CA ARG A 1112 3.92 53.00 0.45
C ARG A 1112 3.67 51.92 -0.58
N ARG A 1113 4.65 51.58 -1.42
CA ARG A 1113 4.49 50.53 -2.45
C ARG A 1113 4.25 49.17 -1.81
N TYR A 1114 4.95 48.84 -0.73
CA TYR A 1114 4.75 47.56 -0.04
C TYR A 1114 3.43 47.52 0.73
N LEU A 1115 3.00 48.64 1.34
CA LEU A 1115 1.67 48.76 1.93
C LEU A 1115 0.56 48.56 0.88
N ALA A 1116 0.74 49.11 -0.33
CA ALA A 1116 -0.19 48.89 -1.44
C ALA A 1116 -0.25 47.41 -1.86
N ARG A 1117 0.89 46.71 -1.93
CA ARG A 1117 0.92 45.26 -2.20
C ARG A 1117 0.21 44.44 -1.11
N ILE A 1118 0.40 44.80 0.17
CA ILE A 1118 -0.30 44.16 1.29
C ILE A 1118 -1.83 44.24 1.12
N ARG A 1119 -2.34 45.39 0.66
CA ARG A 1119 -3.77 45.57 0.37
C ARG A 1119 -4.23 44.83 -0.89
N GLU A 1120 -3.47 44.93 -1.97
CA GLU A 1120 -3.77 44.30 -3.25
C GLU A 1120 -3.98 42.79 -3.10
N HIS A 1121 -3.16 42.14 -2.27
CA HIS A 1121 -3.25 40.70 -2.00
C HIS A 1121 -4.11 40.35 -0.77
N GLY A 1122 -4.78 41.32 -0.14
CA GLY A 1122 -5.67 41.08 1.01
C GLY A 1122 -4.98 40.44 2.22
N LEU A 1123 -3.69 40.72 2.47
CA LEU A 1123 -2.90 39.97 3.45
C LEU A 1123 -3.34 40.18 4.91
N VAL A 1124 -3.99 41.30 5.20
CA VAL A 1124 -4.57 41.57 6.52
C VAL A 1124 -5.75 40.62 6.80
N ASP A 1125 -6.65 40.46 5.83
CA ASP A 1125 -7.82 39.58 5.96
C ASP A 1125 -7.42 38.11 6.05
N ARG A 1126 -6.25 37.75 5.49
CA ARG A 1126 -5.62 36.43 5.58
C ARG A 1126 -4.85 36.18 6.88
N GLY A 1127 -4.79 37.15 7.79
CA GLY A 1127 -4.07 37.03 9.06
C GLY A 1127 -2.55 37.04 8.95
N LEU A 1128 -1.98 37.47 7.81
CA LEU A 1128 -0.53 37.50 7.56
C LEU A 1128 0.14 38.81 7.98
N VAL A 1129 -0.59 39.73 8.62
CA VAL A 1129 -0.08 41.01 9.12
C VAL A 1129 -0.47 41.17 10.59
N THR A 1130 0.53 41.29 11.45
CA THR A 1130 0.42 41.33 12.91
C THR A 1130 1.08 42.55 13.56
N ASP A 1131 2.04 43.20 12.88
CA ASP A 1131 2.78 44.34 13.38
C ASP A 1131 1.89 45.60 13.46
N ALA A 1132 1.84 46.18 14.66
CA ALA A 1132 0.97 47.31 14.95
C ALA A 1132 1.34 48.59 14.16
N GLU A 1133 2.62 48.80 13.82
CA GLU A 1133 3.03 49.97 13.03
C GLU A 1133 2.59 49.83 11.57
N VAL A 1134 2.67 48.61 11.02
CA VAL A 1134 2.19 48.29 9.68
C VAL A 1134 0.67 48.43 9.61
N LEU A 1135 -0.07 47.84 10.56
CA LEU A 1135 -1.54 47.98 10.64
C LEU A 1135 -1.96 49.45 10.76
N ALA A 1136 -1.32 50.23 11.64
CA ALA A 1136 -1.62 51.65 11.79
C ALA A 1136 -1.24 52.49 10.55
N ALA A 1137 -0.24 52.07 9.77
CA ALA A 1137 0.08 52.71 8.50
C ALA A 1137 -0.96 52.38 7.42
N LEU A 1138 -1.42 51.13 7.36
CA LEU A 1138 -2.51 50.69 6.48
C LEU A 1138 -3.83 51.36 6.83
N GLU A 1139 -4.13 51.67 8.09
CA GLU A 1139 -5.34 52.44 8.43
C GLU A 1139 -5.22 53.92 8.04
N ARG A 1140 -4.02 54.52 8.12
CA ARG A 1140 -3.80 55.94 7.78
C ARG A 1140 -3.82 56.23 6.28
N GLU A 1141 -3.49 55.24 5.46
CA GLU A 1141 -3.54 55.35 4.00
C GLU A 1141 -4.91 54.97 3.41
N ALA A 1142 -5.85 54.49 4.24
CA ALA A 1142 -7.21 54.11 3.85
C ALA A 1142 -8.13 55.31 4.07
#